data_AF-A0A847PYN7-F1
#
_entry.id   AF-A0A847PYN7-F1
#
_cell.length_a   1.000
_cell.length_b   1.000
_cell.length_c   1.000
_cell.angle_alpha   90.00
_cell.angle_beta   90.00
_cell.angle_gamma   90.00
#
_symmetry.space_group_name_H-M   'P 1'
#
loop_
_entity.id
_entity.type
_entity.pdbx_description
1 polymer ?
#
loop_
_entity_poly.entity_id
_entity_poly.type
_entity_poly.pdbx_seq_one_letter_code
_entity_poly.pdbx_strand_id
1 'polypeptide(L)'
;MSRRSDRPALIRPDDPGESPPVSPEALVLEGFGSPDDLGEDRRRLLAGDIPWIVYSEGSTAALWMESGAWGLVPPGTPVETALGMASKLASRMESSRRASPLTGLPGNAEIASVLEREVVSGPGTAAYIDIADFKPFNDYCGFEAGDAAIRLLAMCLSSCLPGFFVGHVGGDDFVAVGSGERFASGLEEARARFRREVISLYGERDRMAGGIEALDRDGVYRSFGFLDTCCVTVTGSGCRDAVELAGRAGEEKKRLKGHSPPARPWEAAPTLEDIPRWAARSLESGLLSEDDVKAFIEACGVSRDPSMETPVRRILDDRSLAPGIRKSAAAALGRIAGPGGAGALMESLMDSSPHVRTMAVEALPQALGAGAGPLLHRAVRDRSTWVRRAALKGLGAVRAEGAAERLLEAVSAGAGGRTGLDREREASAAMEGLARLGSREAGDALLASSTPAMRRDPWFWKALASSGGEAPVLELASHAGRLEPLACAALDSVDPVTIADASIEPLEEACAAVVDSGGCVEPALSCLSRIPGRPGRLLRSRIGDWLCTLGGRSLEILAELIEARRVDLREAEVARFAGRIMSGGPVPTSAAASILRTVARSGSARPGWLRKLLRHPRVEMRMAASEAVSVMLRNLVAQGREGGVEDDPDKG
;
A
#
# COMPACT_ATOMS: atom_id res chain seq x y z
N MET A 1 -19.92 17.23 39.43
CA MET A 1 -21.13 16.39 39.21
C MET A 1 -21.10 16.03 37.73
N SER A 2 -20.83 14.80 37.30
CA SER A 2 -21.47 13.53 37.63
C SER A 2 -20.43 12.46 38.01
N ARG A 3 -20.66 11.74 39.11
CA ARG A 3 -19.90 10.54 39.45
C ARG A 3 -20.36 9.44 38.49
N ARG A 4 -19.53 9.09 37.49
CA ARG A 4 -19.62 7.76 36.86
C ARG A 4 -19.40 6.75 38.00
N SER A 5 -20.33 5.83 38.21
CA SER A 5 -20.09 4.73 39.14
C SER A 5 -19.23 3.68 38.45
N ASP A 6 -17.92 3.78 38.61
CA ASP A 6 -16.88 2.87 38.07
C ASP A 6 -16.88 1.52 38.81
N ARG A 7 -18.02 0.83 38.90
CA ARG A 7 -18.14 -0.46 39.61
C ARG A 7 -18.84 -1.50 38.75
N PRO A 8 -18.42 -2.78 38.85
CA PRO A 8 -19.11 -3.89 38.19
C PRO A 8 -20.55 -4.00 38.73
N ALA A 9 -21.49 -4.34 37.86
CA ALA A 9 -22.91 -4.45 38.22
C ALA A 9 -23.38 -5.92 38.18
N LEU A 10 -24.12 -6.33 39.21
CA LEU A 10 -24.81 -7.62 39.26
C LEU A 10 -26.19 -7.48 38.61
N ILE A 11 -26.51 -8.34 37.65
CA ILE A 11 -27.82 -8.42 37.02
C ILE A 11 -28.47 -9.75 37.41
N ARG A 12 -29.62 -9.67 38.10
CA ARG A 12 -30.43 -10.84 38.49
C ARG A 12 -31.54 -11.11 37.47
N PRO A 13 -31.93 -12.38 37.25
CA PRO A 13 -32.93 -12.73 36.24
C PRO A 13 -34.34 -12.28 36.66
N ASP A 14 -34.63 -12.24 37.97
CA ASP A 14 -35.98 -11.98 38.50
C ASP A 14 -36.24 -10.53 38.97
N ASP A 15 -35.32 -9.59 38.75
CA ASP A 15 -35.49 -8.21 39.23
C ASP A 15 -36.32 -7.37 38.22
N PRO A 16 -37.56 -6.96 38.54
CA PRO A 16 -38.46 -6.32 37.61
C PRO A 16 -38.23 -4.81 37.64
N GLY A 17 -37.23 -4.36 36.89
CA GLY A 17 -37.09 -2.96 36.50
C GLY A 17 -36.01 -2.19 37.26
N GLU A 18 -34.80 -2.22 36.72
CA GLU A 18 -33.96 -1.04 36.54
C GLU A 18 -32.83 -1.42 35.57
N SER A 19 -32.91 -0.95 34.33
CA SER A 19 -31.71 -0.92 33.48
C SER A 19 -30.70 0.00 34.17
N PRO A 20 -29.43 -0.40 34.34
CA PRO A 20 -28.48 0.40 35.10
C PRO A 20 -28.36 1.81 34.46
N PRO A 21 -28.42 2.90 35.25
CA PRO A 21 -28.47 4.27 34.73
C PRO A 21 -27.15 4.75 34.08
N VAL A 22 -26.11 3.92 34.07
CA VAL A 22 -24.77 4.18 33.51
C VAL A 22 -24.21 2.88 32.94
N SER A 23 -23.51 2.90 31.80
CA SER A 23 -22.82 1.72 31.24
C SER A 23 -21.77 1.18 32.23
N PRO A 24 -21.94 -0.03 32.79
CA PRO A 24 -21.01 -0.59 33.78
C PRO A 24 -19.72 -1.09 33.13
N GLU A 25 -18.61 -1.13 33.89
CA GLU A 25 -17.31 -1.63 33.40
C GLU A 25 -17.31 -3.14 33.15
N ALA A 26 -18.12 -3.90 33.89
CA ALA A 26 -18.30 -5.33 33.74
C ALA A 26 -19.67 -5.75 34.30
N LEU A 27 -20.20 -6.86 33.81
CA LEU A 27 -21.47 -7.43 34.24
C LEU A 27 -21.27 -8.83 34.84
N VAL A 28 -22.03 -9.11 35.90
CA VAL A 28 -22.17 -10.47 36.44
C VAL A 28 -23.64 -10.85 36.32
N LEU A 29 -23.93 -11.94 35.62
CA LEU A 29 -25.29 -12.48 35.48
C LEU A 29 -25.49 -13.64 36.45
N GLU A 30 -26.50 -13.54 37.32
CA GLU A 30 -27.06 -14.72 37.99
C GLU A 30 -27.99 -15.43 37.00
N GLY A 31 -27.67 -16.66 36.58
CA GLY A 31 -28.44 -17.38 35.56
C GLY A 31 -28.64 -18.84 35.92
N PHE A 32 -29.78 -19.17 36.54
CA PHE A 32 -30.18 -20.56 36.80
C PHE A 32 -30.93 -21.19 35.60
N GLY A 33 -30.60 -20.80 34.35
CA GLY A 33 -31.38 -21.15 33.14
C GLY A 33 -30.60 -21.08 31.81
N SER A 34 -31.33 -21.07 30.68
CA SER A 34 -30.77 -21.02 29.31
C SER A 34 -30.56 -19.58 28.83
N PRO A 35 -29.56 -19.30 27.98
CA PRO A 35 -29.41 -17.99 27.33
C PRO A 35 -30.66 -17.51 26.56
N ASP A 36 -31.48 -18.44 26.07
CA ASP A 36 -32.72 -18.13 25.33
C ASP A 36 -33.77 -17.40 26.16
N ASP A 37 -33.72 -17.58 27.48
CA ASP A 37 -34.65 -16.98 28.44
C ASP A 37 -34.38 -15.47 28.65
N LEU A 38 -33.28 -14.94 28.09
CA LEU A 38 -32.97 -13.51 28.13
C LEU A 38 -33.91 -12.72 27.21
N GLY A 39 -34.61 -11.74 27.77
CA GLY A 39 -35.40 -10.76 27.00
C GLY A 39 -34.55 -9.89 26.05
N GLU A 40 -35.19 -9.31 25.03
CA GLU A 40 -34.52 -8.61 23.92
C GLU A 40 -33.64 -7.42 24.39
N ASP A 41 -34.08 -6.67 25.41
CA ASP A 41 -33.32 -5.55 25.97
C ASP A 41 -32.01 -5.99 26.64
N ARG A 42 -32.01 -7.16 27.29
CA ARG A 42 -30.82 -7.73 27.93
C ARG A 42 -29.86 -8.28 26.88
N ARG A 43 -30.37 -8.92 25.81
CA ARG A 43 -29.52 -9.32 24.67
C ARG A 43 -28.85 -8.13 24.00
N ARG A 44 -29.55 -7.00 23.84
CA ARG A 44 -28.95 -5.76 23.32
C ARG A 44 -27.86 -5.20 24.23
N LEU A 45 -28.04 -5.27 25.56
CA LEU A 45 -27.03 -4.86 26.53
C LEU A 45 -25.77 -5.75 26.46
N LEU A 46 -25.96 -7.06 26.31
CA LEU A 46 -24.87 -8.06 26.24
C LEU A 46 -24.20 -8.16 24.86
N ALA A 47 -24.83 -7.61 23.81
CA ALA A 47 -24.26 -7.51 22.46
C ALA A 47 -23.25 -6.36 22.29
N GLY A 48 -23.08 -5.51 23.32
CA GLY A 48 -22.03 -4.48 23.35
C GLY A 48 -20.68 -5.02 23.84
N ASP A 49 -19.62 -4.21 23.77
CA ASP A 49 -18.27 -4.61 24.16
C ASP A 49 -18.00 -4.65 25.69
N ILE A 50 -19.03 -4.87 26.50
CA ILE A 50 -18.91 -4.89 27.97
C ILE A 50 -18.64 -6.34 28.43
N PRO A 51 -17.53 -6.63 29.15
CA PRO A 51 -17.28 -7.95 29.71
C PRO A 51 -18.43 -8.43 30.56
N TRP A 52 -18.86 -9.67 30.35
CA TRP A 52 -19.86 -10.29 31.21
C TRP A 52 -19.52 -11.75 31.53
N ILE A 53 -19.79 -12.13 32.79
CA ILE A 53 -19.58 -13.49 33.30
C ILE A 53 -20.88 -14.02 33.92
N VAL A 54 -21.05 -15.34 33.93
CA VAL A 54 -22.31 -15.98 34.31
C VAL A 54 -22.12 -16.96 35.46
N TYR A 55 -22.99 -16.91 36.45
CA TYR A 55 -23.20 -18.01 37.38
C TYR A 55 -23.98 -19.11 36.68
N SER A 56 -23.35 -20.26 36.43
CA SER A 56 -23.99 -21.36 35.72
C SER A 56 -23.59 -22.71 36.31
N GLU A 57 -24.56 -23.62 36.44
CA GLU A 57 -24.32 -25.03 36.72
C GLU A 57 -23.74 -25.74 35.48
N GLY A 58 -22.90 -26.74 35.70
CA GLY A 58 -22.11 -27.37 34.63
C GLY A 58 -22.89 -27.93 33.44
N SER A 59 -24.21 -28.14 33.55
CA SER A 59 -25.08 -28.62 32.46
C SER A 59 -25.45 -27.54 31.43
N THR A 60 -25.45 -26.24 31.80
CA THR A 60 -25.78 -25.12 30.88
C THR A 60 -24.57 -24.27 30.50
N ALA A 61 -23.43 -24.52 31.13
CA ALA A 61 -22.15 -23.84 30.92
C ALA A 61 -21.77 -23.65 29.43
N ALA A 62 -21.92 -24.70 28.61
CA ALA A 62 -21.53 -24.65 27.19
C ALA A 62 -22.37 -23.64 26.39
N LEU A 63 -23.69 -23.60 26.63
CA LEU A 63 -24.61 -22.71 25.93
C LEU A 63 -24.32 -21.23 26.23
N TRP A 64 -23.96 -20.94 27.48
CA TRP A 64 -23.58 -19.59 27.90
C TRP A 64 -22.28 -19.11 27.24
N MET A 65 -21.29 -19.99 27.11
CA MET A 65 -20.04 -19.67 26.40
C MET A 65 -20.28 -19.45 24.90
N GLU A 66 -21.11 -20.27 24.26
CA GLU A 66 -21.49 -20.12 22.84
C GLU A 66 -22.27 -18.81 22.57
N SER A 67 -23.00 -18.33 23.57
CA SER A 67 -23.74 -17.06 23.51
C SER A 67 -22.85 -15.82 23.72
N GLY A 68 -21.53 -16.00 23.92
CA GLY A 68 -20.56 -14.93 24.06
C GLY A 68 -20.24 -14.53 25.50
N ALA A 69 -20.55 -15.35 26.52
CA ALA A 69 -20.09 -15.13 27.89
C ALA A 69 -18.56 -15.22 27.97
N TRP A 70 -17.91 -14.33 28.73
CA TRP A 70 -16.44 -14.29 28.80
C TRP A 70 -15.87 -15.17 29.92
N GLY A 71 -16.73 -15.71 30.78
CA GLY A 71 -16.33 -16.60 31.85
C GLY A 71 -17.52 -17.14 32.62
N LEU A 72 -17.31 -18.29 33.24
CA LEU A 72 -18.30 -18.95 34.09
C LEU A 72 -17.82 -18.96 35.54
N VAL A 73 -18.74 -18.66 36.45
CA VAL A 73 -18.51 -18.70 37.88
C VAL A 73 -19.32 -19.86 38.47
N PRO A 74 -18.69 -20.79 39.23
CA PRO A 74 -19.42 -21.87 39.87
C PRO A 74 -20.50 -21.35 40.84
N PRO A 75 -21.67 -22.01 40.92
CA PRO A 75 -22.70 -21.68 41.91
C PRO A 75 -22.15 -21.74 43.33
N GLY A 76 -22.56 -20.80 44.18
CA GLY A 76 -22.08 -20.67 45.56
C GLY A 76 -20.81 -19.84 45.74
N THR A 77 -20.19 -19.34 44.66
CA THR A 77 -19.11 -18.35 44.75
C THR A 77 -19.66 -17.02 45.26
N PRO A 78 -19.09 -16.40 46.33
CA PRO A 78 -19.55 -15.11 46.83
C PRO A 78 -19.61 -14.04 45.73
N VAL A 79 -20.66 -13.22 45.74
CA VAL A 79 -20.91 -12.18 44.73
C VAL A 79 -19.74 -11.20 44.64
N GLU A 80 -19.11 -10.87 45.75
CA GLU A 80 -17.94 -9.99 45.82
C GLU A 80 -16.74 -10.58 45.05
N THR A 81 -16.58 -11.90 45.11
CA THR A 81 -15.52 -12.62 44.39
C THR A 81 -15.80 -12.63 42.88
N ALA A 82 -17.05 -12.85 42.46
CA ALA A 82 -17.43 -12.80 41.06
C ALA A 82 -17.29 -11.38 40.48
N LEU A 83 -17.74 -10.37 41.21
CA LEU A 83 -17.54 -8.96 40.84
C LEU A 83 -16.05 -8.62 40.75
N GLY A 84 -15.21 -9.13 41.66
CA GLY A 84 -13.75 -8.97 41.60
C GLY A 84 -13.13 -9.63 40.37
N MET A 85 -13.60 -10.81 39.96
CA MET A 85 -13.18 -11.47 38.71
C MET A 85 -13.61 -10.67 37.48
N ALA A 86 -14.85 -10.19 37.44
CA ALA A 86 -15.38 -9.37 36.37
C ALA A 86 -14.59 -8.05 36.21
N SER A 87 -14.30 -7.35 37.32
CA SER A 87 -13.43 -6.17 37.30
C SER A 87 -12.01 -6.47 36.85
N LYS A 88 -11.44 -7.62 37.25
CA LYS A 88 -10.09 -8.00 36.82
C LYS A 88 -10.03 -8.38 35.34
N LEU A 89 -11.09 -8.99 34.81
CA LEU A 89 -11.27 -9.23 33.38
C LEU A 89 -11.42 -7.92 32.62
N ALA A 90 -12.30 -7.01 33.07
CA ALA A 90 -12.46 -5.68 32.48
C ALA A 90 -11.17 -4.87 32.50
N SER A 91 -10.43 -4.88 33.61
CA SER A 91 -9.12 -4.22 33.71
C SER A 91 -8.09 -4.83 32.76
N ARG A 92 -8.07 -6.17 32.59
CA ARG A 92 -7.22 -6.85 31.58
C ARG A 92 -7.63 -6.50 30.15
N MET A 93 -8.92 -6.39 29.89
CA MET A 93 -9.48 -6.04 28.58
C MET A 93 -9.18 -4.59 28.23
N GLU A 94 -9.36 -3.68 29.17
CA GLU A 94 -9.02 -2.27 29.05
C GLU A 94 -7.51 -2.11 28.80
N SER A 95 -6.68 -2.87 29.53
CA SER A 95 -5.23 -2.92 29.31
C SER A 95 -4.87 -3.53 27.95
N SER A 96 -5.59 -4.55 27.50
CA SER A 96 -5.41 -5.19 26.18
C SER A 96 -5.95 -4.36 25.02
N ARG A 97 -6.94 -3.48 25.26
CA ARG A 97 -7.45 -2.49 24.30
C ARG A 97 -6.56 -1.26 24.22
N ARG A 98 -5.84 -0.95 25.31
CA ARG A 98 -4.90 0.17 25.39
C ARG A 98 -3.49 -0.22 24.95
N ALA A 99 -3.13 -1.50 24.97
CA ALA A 99 -1.86 -1.99 24.45
C ALA A 99 -1.94 -2.33 22.95
N SER A 100 -0.82 -2.23 22.24
CA SER A 100 -0.72 -2.65 20.85
C SER A 100 -0.84 -4.18 20.74
N PRO A 101 -1.71 -4.71 19.86
CA PRO A 101 -1.95 -6.15 19.73
C PRO A 101 -0.72 -6.91 19.23
N LEU A 102 0.22 -6.24 18.55
CA LEU A 102 1.41 -6.87 17.98
C LEU A 102 2.57 -6.97 18.98
N THR A 103 2.74 -5.97 19.83
CA THR A 103 3.92 -5.80 20.70
C THR A 103 3.62 -5.92 22.19
N GLY A 104 2.35 -5.79 22.59
CA GLY A 104 1.92 -5.75 23.99
C GLY A 104 2.29 -4.46 24.73
N LEU A 105 2.88 -3.47 24.05
CA LEU A 105 3.26 -2.18 24.63
C LEU A 105 2.06 -1.22 24.75
N PRO A 106 2.08 -0.27 25.71
CA PRO A 106 1.13 0.84 25.78
C PRO A 106 0.90 1.53 24.43
N GLY A 107 -0.35 1.77 24.07
CA GLY A 107 -0.79 2.38 22.81
C GLY A 107 -1.17 3.86 22.94
N ASN A 108 -1.78 4.40 21.89
CA ASN A 108 -1.92 5.86 21.67
C ASN A 108 -2.54 6.65 22.83
N ALA A 109 -3.56 6.13 23.51
CA ALA A 109 -4.21 6.82 24.61
C ALA A 109 -3.27 7.02 25.82
N GLU A 110 -2.46 6.01 26.12
CA GLU A 110 -1.51 6.04 27.24
C GLU A 110 -0.26 6.86 26.88
N ILE A 111 0.23 6.71 25.64
CA ILE A 111 1.31 7.54 25.08
C ILE A 111 0.96 9.03 25.21
N ALA A 112 -0.23 9.44 24.76
CA ALA A 112 -0.66 10.83 24.85
C ALA A 112 -0.70 11.34 26.31
N SER A 113 -1.20 10.53 27.24
CA SER A 113 -1.25 10.90 28.66
C SER A 113 0.14 11.07 29.29
N VAL A 114 1.09 10.19 28.96
CA VAL A 114 2.46 10.26 29.46
C VAL A 114 3.21 11.46 28.87
N LEU A 115 3.09 11.70 27.56
CA LEU A 115 3.71 12.86 26.90
C LEU A 115 3.23 14.18 27.50
N GLU A 116 1.93 14.31 27.74
CA GLU A 116 1.35 15.52 28.33
C GLU A 116 1.88 15.76 29.75
N ARG A 117 1.91 14.71 30.57
CA ARG A 117 2.31 14.78 31.99
C ARG A 117 3.81 14.99 32.17
N GLU A 118 4.63 14.27 31.43
CA GLU A 118 6.06 14.14 31.73
C GLU A 118 6.95 14.97 30.81
N VAL A 119 6.49 15.29 29.59
CA VAL A 119 7.30 16.01 28.59
C VAL A 119 6.77 17.42 28.36
N VAL A 120 5.46 17.60 28.11
CA VAL A 120 4.87 18.93 27.89
C VAL A 120 4.81 19.71 29.19
N SER A 121 4.24 19.11 30.24
CA SER A 121 4.11 19.71 31.56
C SER A 121 5.31 19.43 32.49
N GLY A 122 6.31 18.67 32.02
CA GLY A 122 7.43 18.19 32.80
C GLY A 122 8.79 18.39 32.11
N PRO A 123 9.91 18.08 32.79
CA PRO A 123 11.25 18.22 32.24
C PRO A 123 11.70 17.01 31.39
N GLY A 124 10.80 16.08 31.08
CA GLY A 124 11.08 14.86 30.35
C GLY A 124 11.43 15.10 28.88
N THR A 125 12.00 14.08 28.26
CA THR A 125 12.30 14.03 26.83
C THR A 125 11.54 12.85 26.22
N ALA A 126 10.88 13.09 25.09
CA ALA A 126 10.26 12.04 24.29
C ALA A 126 11.22 11.62 23.17
N ALA A 127 11.45 10.33 23.02
CA ALA A 127 12.16 9.72 21.90
C ALA A 127 11.13 9.07 20.97
N TYR A 128 11.00 9.59 19.75
CA TYR A 128 10.22 9.00 18.67
C TYR A 128 11.13 8.12 17.84
N ILE A 129 10.80 6.84 17.75
CA ILE A 129 11.67 5.80 17.22
C ILE A 129 10.93 5.10 16.10
N ASP A 130 11.56 4.91 14.95
CA ASP A 130 11.00 4.04 13.93
C ASP A 130 12.05 3.21 13.20
N ILE A 131 11.59 2.29 12.36
CA ILE A 131 12.48 1.42 11.58
C ILE A 131 12.73 2.07 10.21
N ALA A 132 14.00 2.34 9.90
CA ALA A 132 14.41 2.84 8.60
C ALA A 132 14.19 1.79 7.51
N ASP A 133 13.68 2.22 6.35
CA ASP A 133 13.42 1.38 5.17
C ASP A 133 12.57 0.12 5.44
N PHE A 134 11.69 0.19 6.45
CA PHE A 134 10.84 -0.92 6.87
C PHE A 134 9.93 -1.45 5.75
N LYS A 135 9.34 -0.56 4.95
CA LYS A 135 8.39 -0.95 3.89
C LYS A 135 9.04 -1.82 2.80
N PRO A 136 10.17 -1.43 2.17
CA PRO A 136 10.89 -2.32 1.26
C PRO A 136 11.25 -3.69 1.87
N PHE A 137 11.66 -3.73 3.14
CA PHE A 137 11.92 -4.98 3.84
C PHE A 137 10.66 -5.83 3.99
N ASN A 138 9.57 -5.24 4.45
CA ASN A 138 8.30 -5.92 4.66
C ASN A 138 7.72 -6.45 3.34
N ASP A 139 7.83 -5.68 2.26
CA ASP A 139 7.35 -6.07 0.93
C ASP A 139 8.23 -7.17 0.30
N TYR A 140 9.52 -7.23 0.63
CA TYR A 140 10.46 -8.24 0.12
C TYR A 140 10.47 -9.54 0.96
N CYS A 141 10.63 -9.42 2.27
CA CYS A 141 10.75 -10.54 3.21
C CYS A 141 9.38 -11.08 3.69
N GLY A 142 8.31 -10.35 3.42
CA GLY A 142 6.94 -10.72 3.77
C GLY A 142 6.50 -10.20 5.15
N PHE A 143 5.18 -10.16 5.34
CA PHE A 143 4.54 -9.58 6.54
C PHE A 143 4.96 -10.25 7.85
N GLU A 144 5.17 -11.57 7.87
CA GLU A 144 5.62 -12.28 9.07
C GLU A 144 7.01 -11.82 9.53
N ALA A 145 7.92 -11.58 8.60
CA ALA A 145 9.25 -11.06 8.90
C ALA A 145 9.19 -9.59 9.36
N GLY A 146 8.30 -8.79 8.75
CA GLY A 146 8.03 -7.43 9.19
C GLY A 146 7.50 -7.37 10.63
N ASP A 147 6.50 -8.18 10.96
CA ASP A 147 5.95 -8.32 12.30
C ASP A 147 7.02 -8.77 13.31
N ALA A 148 7.89 -9.71 12.91
CA ALA A 148 8.99 -10.17 13.74
C ALA A 148 9.98 -9.03 14.03
N ALA A 149 10.28 -8.17 13.06
CA ALA A 149 11.14 -7.00 13.25
C ALA A 149 10.51 -5.98 14.22
N ILE A 150 9.21 -5.71 14.11
CA ILE A 150 8.48 -4.81 15.03
C ILE A 150 8.51 -5.37 16.46
N ARG A 151 8.25 -6.68 16.65
CA ARG A 151 8.34 -7.33 17.96
C ARG A 151 9.76 -7.29 18.53
N LEU A 152 10.77 -7.50 17.68
CA LEU A 152 12.17 -7.43 18.08
C LEU A 152 12.55 -6.04 18.59
N LEU A 153 12.12 -4.98 17.91
CA LEU A 153 12.36 -3.61 18.35
C LEU A 153 11.67 -3.34 19.70
N ALA A 154 10.40 -3.75 19.85
CA ALA A 154 9.67 -3.64 21.11
C ALA A 154 10.41 -4.32 22.27
N MET A 155 10.95 -5.53 22.04
CA MET A 155 11.74 -6.27 23.03
C MET A 155 13.06 -5.56 23.37
N CYS A 156 13.76 -5.02 22.37
CA CYS A 156 15.01 -4.27 22.57
C CYS A 156 14.76 -3.02 23.43
N LEU A 157 13.75 -2.22 23.08
CA LEU A 157 13.38 -1.02 23.82
C LEU A 157 12.98 -1.36 25.26
N SER A 158 12.13 -2.36 25.46
CA SER A 158 11.68 -2.77 26.80
C SER A 158 12.82 -3.28 27.69
N SER A 159 13.79 -3.98 27.10
CA SER A 159 14.93 -4.54 27.84
C SER A 159 15.98 -3.49 28.20
N CYS A 160 16.22 -2.53 27.30
CA CYS A 160 17.29 -1.53 27.43
C CYS A 160 16.82 -0.23 28.09
N LEU A 161 15.51 -0.04 28.28
CA LEU A 161 14.93 1.11 28.96
C LEU A 161 14.16 0.73 30.25
N PRO A 162 14.76 -0.03 31.18
CA PRO A 162 14.08 -0.44 32.40
C PRO A 162 13.74 0.78 33.26
N GLY A 163 12.46 0.93 33.59
CA GLY A 163 11.96 2.04 34.41
C GLY A 163 11.63 3.32 33.62
N PHE A 164 11.83 3.33 32.31
CA PHE A 164 11.32 4.39 31.42
C PHE A 164 10.06 3.91 30.70
N PHE A 165 9.23 4.85 30.25
CA PHE A 165 8.03 4.51 29.50
C PHE A 165 8.40 4.17 28.05
N VAL A 166 7.79 3.12 27.51
CA VAL A 166 7.89 2.72 26.09
C VAL A 166 6.48 2.40 25.61
N GLY A 167 6.08 2.98 24.49
CA GLY A 167 4.79 2.75 23.85
C GLY A 167 4.93 2.50 22.35
N HIS A 168 3.90 1.89 21.77
CA HIS A 168 3.80 1.57 20.34
C HIS A 168 2.63 2.32 19.72
N VAL A 169 2.91 3.20 18.75
CA VAL A 169 1.92 4.07 18.10
C VAL A 169 1.15 3.30 17.02
N GLY A 170 1.86 2.52 16.22
CA GLY A 170 1.34 1.70 15.12
C GLY A 170 2.40 1.46 14.05
N GLY A 171 2.28 0.37 13.28
CA GLY A 171 3.29 0.03 12.27
C GLY A 171 4.68 -0.11 12.87
N ASP A 172 5.66 0.59 12.29
CA ASP A 172 7.04 0.69 12.75
C ASP A 172 7.31 1.87 13.71
N ASP A 173 6.29 2.62 14.16
CA ASP A 173 6.44 3.82 15.00
C ASP A 173 6.31 3.54 16.51
N PHE A 174 7.34 3.90 17.28
CA PHE A 174 7.44 3.76 18.74
C PHE A 174 7.74 5.10 19.43
N VAL A 175 7.39 5.19 20.72
CA VAL A 175 7.71 6.33 21.57
C VAL A 175 8.29 5.85 22.89
N ALA A 176 9.36 6.46 23.36
CA ALA A 176 9.86 6.29 24.72
C ALA A 176 9.94 7.64 25.45
N VAL A 177 9.73 7.65 26.77
CA VAL A 177 9.78 8.88 27.57
C VAL A 177 10.71 8.67 28.76
N GLY A 178 11.65 9.61 28.93
CA GLY A 178 12.64 9.56 30.00
C GLY A 178 13.50 10.82 30.06
N SER A 179 14.54 10.79 30.89
CA SER A 179 15.49 11.89 31.04
C SER A 179 16.86 11.40 31.52
N GLY A 180 17.88 12.22 31.27
CA GLY A 180 19.25 11.98 31.73
C GLY A 180 20.04 10.94 30.90
N GLU A 181 21.30 10.72 31.31
CA GLU A 181 22.24 9.88 30.58
C GLU A 181 21.78 8.42 30.46
N ARG A 182 21.14 7.86 31.51
CA ARG A 182 20.64 6.47 31.48
C ARG A 182 19.60 6.24 30.38
N PHE A 183 18.76 7.23 30.11
CA PHE A 183 17.76 7.16 29.05
C PHE A 183 18.43 7.19 27.66
N ALA A 184 19.36 8.13 27.47
CA ALA A 184 20.11 8.25 26.21
C ALA A 184 20.96 7.01 25.92
N SER A 185 21.71 6.51 26.90
CA SER A 185 22.50 5.28 26.76
C SER A 185 21.62 4.06 26.49
N GLY A 186 20.45 3.96 27.14
CA GLY A 186 19.51 2.86 26.90
C GLY A 186 18.91 2.86 25.49
N LEU A 187 18.67 4.04 24.90
CA LEU A 187 18.23 4.16 23.51
C LEU A 187 19.30 3.69 22.52
N GLU A 188 20.55 4.09 22.73
CA GLU A 188 21.67 3.65 21.89
C GLU A 188 21.94 2.14 22.04
N GLU A 189 21.82 1.60 23.26
CA GLU A 189 21.94 0.17 23.50
C GLU A 189 20.81 -0.61 22.82
N ALA A 190 19.58 -0.11 22.89
CA ALA A 190 18.43 -0.71 22.21
C ALA A 190 18.64 -0.76 20.69
N ARG A 191 19.12 0.34 20.09
CA ARG A 191 19.45 0.43 18.66
C ARG A 191 20.56 -0.54 18.28
N ALA A 192 21.67 -0.55 19.03
CA ALA A 192 22.79 -1.45 18.77
C ALA A 192 22.39 -2.93 18.86
N ARG A 193 21.54 -3.26 19.84
CA ARG A 193 20.97 -4.59 20.00
C ARG A 193 20.06 -4.96 18.83
N PHE A 194 19.15 -4.08 18.45
CA PHE A 194 18.26 -4.28 17.31
C PHE A 194 19.04 -4.52 16.02
N ARG A 195 20.03 -3.68 15.69
CA ARG A 195 20.88 -3.82 14.49
C ARG A 195 21.58 -5.16 14.40
N ARG A 196 21.99 -5.72 15.55
CA ARG A 196 22.67 -7.02 15.59
C ARG A 196 21.68 -8.17 15.42
N GLU A 197 20.55 -8.12 16.10
CA GLU A 197 19.58 -9.22 16.13
C GLU A 197 18.70 -9.27 14.87
N VAL A 198 18.40 -8.12 14.25
CA VAL A 198 17.53 -8.05 13.07
C VAL A 198 18.11 -8.78 11.86
N ILE A 199 19.44 -8.96 11.80
CA ILE A 199 20.14 -9.69 10.73
C ILE A 199 19.63 -11.13 10.61
N SER A 200 19.21 -11.77 11.71
CA SER A 200 18.70 -13.16 11.65
C SER A 200 17.36 -13.29 10.93
N LEU A 201 16.64 -12.18 10.73
CA LEU A 201 15.38 -12.15 9.98
C LEU A 201 15.59 -12.18 8.47
N TYR A 202 16.84 -12.03 8.01
CA TYR A 202 17.20 -12.08 6.59
C TYR A 202 17.56 -13.50 6.15
N GLY A 203 17.23 -13.82 4.90
CA GLY A 203 17.68 -15.04 4.24
C GLY A 203 19.21 -15.13 4.19
N GLU A 204 19.75 -16.34 4.08
CA GLU A 204 21.21 -16.57 4.01
C GLU A 204 21.85 -15.78 2.86
N ARG A 205 21.17 -15.74 1.71
CA ARG A 205 21.61 -14.98 0.54
C ARG A 205 21.69 -13.47 0.81
N ASP A 206 20.68 -12.90 1.46
CA ASP A 206 20.59 -11.45 1.73
C ASP A 206 21.58 -11.04 2.81
N ARG A 207 21.83 -11.93 3.78
CA ARG A 207 22.90 -11.75 4.78
C ARG A 207 24.28 -11.65 4.13
N MET A 208 24.58 -12.52 3.17
CA MET A 208 25.86 -12.45 2.43
C MET A 208 25.95 -11.21 1.53
N ALA A 209 24.81 -10.72 1.04
CA ALA A 209 24.74 -9.50 0.23
C ALA A 209 24.78 -8.20 1.06
N GLY A 210 24.65 -8.30 2.39
CA GLY A 210 24.65 -7.15 3.30
C GLY A 210 23.31 -6.40 3.36
N GLY A 211 22.22 -7.00 2.85
CA GLY A 211 20.92 -6.35 2.70
C GLY A 211 20.06 -6.98 1.60
N ILE A 212 19.00 -6.28 1.19
CA ILE A 212 18.04 -6.72 0.16
C ILE A 212 18.03 -5.78 -1.04
N GLU A 213 17.56 -6.27 -2.19
CA GLU A 213 17.21 -5.44 -3.34
C GLU A 213 15.70 -5.46 -3.53
N ALA A 214 15.05 -4.31 -3.35
CA ALA A 214 13.60 -4.19 -3.37
C ALA A 214 13.16 -2.89 -4.05
N LEU A 215 11.87 -2.76 -4.33
CA LEU A 215 11.29 -1.52 -4.81
C LEU A 215 11.21 -0.50 -3.66
N ASP A 216 11.60 0.74 -3.91
CA ASP A 216 11.33 1.86 -3.02
C ASP A 216 9.84 2.30 -3.11
N ARG A 217 9.49 3.34 -2.36
CA ARG A 217 8.12 3.87 -2.33
C ARG A 217 7.65 4.46 -3.67
N ASP A 218 8.59 4.77 -4.56
CA ASP A 218 8.34 5.33 -5.89
C ASP A 218 8.37 4.24 -6.99
N GLY A 219 8.51 2.97 -6.60
CA GLY A 219 8.52 1.83 -7.52
C GLY A 219 9.86 1.64 -8.24
N VAL A 220 10.97 2.15 -7.68
CA VAL A 220 12.32 2.01 -8.23
C VAL A 220 13.11 0.96 -7.47
N TYR A 221 13.78 0.05 -8.18
CA TYR A 221 14.62 -0.97 -7.56
C TYR A 221 15.89 -0.36 -6.94
N ARG A 222 16.06 -0.54 -5.63
CA ARG A 222 17.23 -0.09 -4.87
C ARG A 222 17.77 -1.20 -3.97
N SER A 223 19.02 -1.06 -3.56
CA SER A 223 19.61 -1.90 -2.52
C SER A 223 19.43 -1.22 -1.18
N PHE A 224 18.87 -1.96 -0.22
CA PHE A 224 18.66 -1.53 1.15
C PHE A 224 19.54 -2.39 2.06
N GLY A 225 20.26 -1.78 2.99
CA GLY A 225 21.04 -2.50 3.99
C GLY A 225 20.14 -3.25 4.99
N PHE A 226 20.75 -3.80 6.05
CA PHE A 226 19.97 -4.31 7.18
C PHE A 226 19.19 -3.18 7.86
N LEU A 227 18.00 -3.51 8.38
CA LEU A 227 17.16 -2.58 9.11
C LEU A 227 17.96 -1.91 10.26
N ASP A 228 17.70 -0.62 10.43
CA ASP A 228 18.20 0.18 11.54
C ASP A 228 17.04 1.04 12.07
N THR A 229 17.22 1.70 13.19
CA THR A 229 16.23 2.62 13.76
C THR A 229 16.61 4.07 13.53
N CYS A 230 15.63 4.90 13.18
CA CYS A 230 15.75 6.36 13.30
C CYS A 230 15.14 6.78 14.64
N CYS A 231 15.87 7.57 15.43
CA CYS A 231 15.42 8.06 16.72
C CYS A 231 15.53 9.59 16.75
N VAL A 232 14.43 10.25 17.10
CA VAL A 232 14.34 11.70 17.28
C VAL A 232 13.98 11.99 18.72
N THR A 233 14.77 12.79 19.41
CA THR A 233 14.44 13.23 20.77
C THR A 233 13.92 14.67 20.75
N VAL A 234 12.81 14.90 21.46
CA VAL A 234 12.18 16.22 21.60
C VAL A 234 11.83 16.48 23.06
N THR A 235 11.91 17.74 23.46
CA THR A 235 11.47 18.21 24.77
C THR A 235 10.17 19.00 24.63
N GLY A 236 9.43 19.19 25.72
CA GLY A 236 8.19 19.98 25.70
C GLY A 236 8.39 21.49 25.52
N SER A 237 9.63 21.97 25.38
CA SER A 237 9.92 23.40 25.34
C SER A 237 9.17 24.09 24.19
N GLY A 238 8.22 24.96 24.54
CA GLY A 238 7.42 25.72 23.59
C GLY A 238 6.27 24.97 22.94
N CYS A 239 5.99 23.71 23.31
CA CYS A 239 4.79 22.97 22.87
C CYS A 239 3.61 23.26 23.80
N ARG A 240 2.40 23.36 23.26
CA ARG A 240 1.17 23.58 24.07
C ARG A 240 0.51 22.28 24.52
N ASP A 241 0.67 21.21 23.76
CA ASP A 241 0.09 19.90 24.00
C ASP A 241 0.95 18.80 23.34
N ALA A 242 0.62 17.54 23.64
CA ALA A 242 1.27 16.37 23.07
C ALA A 242 1.11 16.24 21.54
N VAL A 243 0.10 16.87 20.94
CA VAL A 243 -0.12 16.86 19.49
C VAL A 243 0.91 17.73 18.79
N GLU A 244 1.16 18.93 19.32
CA GLU A 244 2.20 19.84 18.82
C GLU A 244 3.61 19.25 18.99
N LEU A 245 3.85 18.54 20.10
CA LEU A 245 5.10 17.81 20.34
C LEU A 245 5.32 16.70 19.29
N ALA A 246 4.29 15.89 19.02
CA ALA A 246 4.35 14.86 17.98
C ALA A 246 4.54 15.45 16.58
N GLY A 247 3.93 16.60 16.30
CA GLY A 247 4.13 17.36 15.06
C GLY A 247 5.58 17.76 14.85
N ARG A 248 6.22 18.35 15.88
CA ARG A 248 7.64 18.72 15.85
C ARG A 248 8.56 17.52 15.69
N ALA A 249 8.28 16.44 16.40
CA ALA A 249 9.02 15.19 16.22
C ALA A 249 8.88 14.66 14.79
N GLY A 250 7.70 14.75 14.19
CA GLY A 250 7.44 14.38 12.81
C GLY A 250 8.20 15.23 11.79
N GLU A 251 8.32 16.54 12.02
CA GLU A 251 9.13 17.45 11.20
C GLU A 251 10.63 17.14 11.30
N GLU A 252 11.12 16.95 12.53
CA GLU A 252 12.51 16.61 12.80
C GLU A 252 12.87 15.23 12.25
N LYS A 253 11.93 14.28 12.30
CA LYS A 253 12.05 12.97 11.68
C LYS A 253 12.09 13.06 10.16
N LYS A 254 11.26 13.90 9.53
CA LYS A 254 11.35 14.18 8.08
C LYS A 254 12.69 14.82 7.71
N ARG A 255 13.22 15.66 8.60
CA ARG A 255 14.56 16.27 8.47
C ARG A 255 15.67 15.20 8.48
N LEU A 256 15.62 14.27 9.42
CA LEU A 256 16.59 13.17 9.52
C LEU A 256 16.42 12.09 8.43
N LYS A 257 15.21 11.89 7.92
CA LYS A 257 14.87 10.90 6.87
C LYS A 257 15.02 11.42 5.42
N GLY A 258 15.68 12.56 5.22
CA GLY A 258 16.02 13.02 3.87
C GLY A 258 14.89 13.66 3.07
N HIS A 259 13.87 14.23 3.73
CA HIS A 259 13.18 15.40 3.17
C HIS A 259 13.50 16.63 4.02
N SER A 260 14.75 17.09 3.94
CA SER A 260 15.08 18.47 4.29
C SER A 260 16.26 19.00 3.48
N PRO A 261 16.21 20.30 3.12
CA PRO A 261 17.34 21.01 2.53
C PRO A 261 18.51 21.03 3.52
N PRO A 262 19.75 21.23 3.04
CA PRO A 262 20.94 21.07 3.86
C PRO A 262 20.95 22.01 5.07
N ALA A 263 21.16 21.44 6.26
CA ALA A 263 21.32 22.19 7.51
C ALA A 263 22.78 22.13 8.00
N ARG A 264 23.64 22.91 7.34
CA ARG A 264 24.70 23.70 7.97
C ARG A 264 24.71 25.08 7.29
N PRO A 265 25.00 26.17 7.99
CA PRO A 265 25.43 27.39 7.31
C PRO A 265 26.62 27.00 6.43
N TRP A 266 26.47 27.21 5.13
CA TRP A 266 27.47 26.97 4.11
C TRP A 266 28.61 27.95 4.35
N GLU A 267 29.61 27.58 5.14
CA GLU A 267 30.90 28.27 5.07
C GLU A 267 31.57 27.79 3.77
N ALA A 268 31.16 28.44 2.67
CA ALA A 268 31.43 28.14 1.26
C ALA A 268 30.72 26.88 0.71
N ALA A 269 29.49 27.05 0.22
CA ALA A 269 28.91 26.08 -0.73
C ALA A 269 29.93 25.87 -1.87
N PRO A 270 30.26 24.63 -2.26
CA PRO A 270 31.17 24.41 -3.36
C PRO A 270 30.59 25.07 -4.60
N THR A 271 31.42 25.77 -5.35
CA THR A 271 31.01 26.22 -6.67
C THR A 271 30.68 24.98 -7.52
N LEU A 272 29.82 25.13 -8.54
CA LEU A 272 29.45 24.00 -9.41
C LEU A 272 30.70 23.28 -9.95
N GLU A 273 31.80 24.00 -10.18
CA GLU A 273 33.06 23.44 -10.67
C GLU A 273 33.79 22.56 -9.64
N ASP A 274 33.60 22.82 -8.34
CA ASP A 274 34.31 22.18 -7.24
C ASP A 274 33.63 20.90 -6.72
N ILE A 275 32.37 20.66 -7.08
CA ILE A 275 31.57 19.51 -6.61
C ILE A 275 32.33 18.16 -6.69
N PRO A 276 33.04 17.81 -7.79
CA PRO A 276 33.76 16.54 -7.86
C PRO A 276 34.90 16.44 -6.85
N ARG A 277 35.69 17.53 -6.71
CA ARG A 277 36.79 17.60 -5.74
C ARG A 277 36.28 17.62 -4.31
N TRP A 278 35.15 18.27 -4.09
CA TRP A 278 34.45 18.29 -2.81
C TRP A 278 34.00 16.89 -2.41
N ALA A 279 33.38 16.12 -3.32
CA ALA A 279 32.96 14.75 -3.04
C ALA A 279 34.16 13.86 -2.67
N ALA A 280 35.24 13.90 -3.47
CA ALA A 280 36.45 13.13 -3.20
C ALA A 280 37.11 13.50 -1.86
N ARG A 281 37.34 14.80 -1.60
CA ARG A 281 37.96 15.26 -0.34
C ARG A 281 37.08 15.02 0.88
N SER A 282 35.76 15.10 0.74
CA SER A 282 34.83 14.85 1.85
C SER A 282 34.84 13.38 2.27
N LEU A 283 35.03 12.46 1.32
CA LEU A 283 35.22 11.04 1.59
C LEU A 283 36.59 10.76 2.22
N GLU A 284 37.67 11.30 1.64
CA GLU A 284 39.04 11.15 2.18
C GLU A 284 39.18 11.68 3.61
N SER A 285 38.51 12.79 3.92
CA SER A 285 38.52 13.40 5.25
C SER A 285 37.53 12.77 6.23
N GLY A 286 36.68 11.83 5.78
CA GLY A 286 35.60 11.25 6.59
C GLY A 286 34.50 12.24 6.99
N LEU A 287 34.44 13.40 6.33
CA LEU A 287 33.44 14.44 6.61
C LEU A 287 32.03 14.01 6.15
N LEU A 288 31.96 13.22 5.08
CA LEU A 288 30.74 12.64 4.54
C LEU A 288 30.91 11.14 4.34
N SER A 289 29.83 10.38 4.54
CA SER A 289 29.76 8.97 4.17
C SER A 289 29.55 8.81 2.66
N GLU A 290 29.78 7.60 2.14
CA GLU A 290 29.41 7.29 0.75
C GLU A 290 27.93 7.50 0.48
N ASP A 291 27.07 7.26 1.47
CA ASP A 291 25.62 7.40 1.34
C ASP A 291 25.19 8.86 1.28
N ASP A 292 25.89 9.75 2.00
CA ASP A 292 25.68 11.20 1.88
C ASP A 292 26.03 11.71 0.47
N VAL A 293 27.13 11.22 -0.11
CA VAL A 293 27.54 11.57 -1.48
C VAL A 293 26.54 11.01 -2.50
N LYS A 294 26.06 9.77 -2.31
CA LYS A 294 24.99 9.20 -3.15
C LYS A 294 23.71 10.01 -3.06
N ALA A 295 23.28 10.38 -1.85
CA ALA A 295 22.06 11.17 -1.63
C ALA A 295 22.15 12.54 -2.31
N PHE A 296 23.31 13.21 -2.23
CA PHE A 296 23.56 14.44 -2.98
C PHE A 296 23.42 14.24 -4.50
N ILE A 297 24.06 13.21 -5.06
CA ILE A 297 23.97 12.89 -6.50
C ILE A 297 22.53 12.57 -6.89
N GLU A 298 21.80 11.84 -6.06
CA GLU A 298 20.39 11.52 -6.29
C GLU A 298 19.53 12.77 -6.30
N ALA A 299 19.76 13.71 -5.38
CA ALA A 299 19.09 15.00 -5.34
C ALA A 299 19.37 15.82 -6.61
N CYS A 300 20.60 15.79 -7.12
CA CYS A 300 20.93 16.38 -8.43
C CYS A 300 20.04 15.80 -9.53
N GLY A 301 19.91 14.47 -9.59
CA GLY A 301 19.05 13.82 -10.58
C GLY A 301 17.55 14.10 -10.39
N VAL A 302 17.06 14.24 -9.15
CA VAL A 302 15.65 14.55 -8.87
C VAL A 302 15.34 16.00 -9.26
N SER A 303 16.28 16.91 -9.02
CA SER A 303 16.12 18.32 -9.41
C SER A 303 15.99 18.52 -10.92
N ARG A 304 16.59 17.61 -11.71
CA ARG A 304 16.70 17.70 -13.17
C ARG A 304 17.30 19.02 -13.66
N ASP A 305 18.11 19.67 -12.82
CA ASP A 305 18.79 20.91 -13.18
C ASP A 305 19.94 20.62 -14.18
N PRO A 306 19.90 21.16 -15.41
CA PRO A 306 20.96 20.98 -16.40
C PRO A 306 22.33 21.47 -15.93
N SER A 307 22.40 22.42 -15.00
CA SER A 307 23.66 22.92 -14.46
C SER A 307 24.46 21.84 -13.72
N MET A 308 23.77 20.80 -13.22
CA MET A 308 24.37 19.68 -12.50
C MET A 308 24.93 18.59 -13.41
N GLU A 309 24.70 18.67 -14.72
CA GLU A 309 25.18 17.69 -15.69
C GLU A 309 26.71 17.56 -15.69
N THR A 310 27.42 18.67 -15.85
CA THR A 310 28.90 18.67 -15.91
C THR A 310 29.55 18.18 -14.62
N PRO A 311 29.12 18.62 -13.43
CA PRO A 311 29.62 18.10 -12.16
C PRO A 311 29.38 16.60 -11.97
N VAL A 312 28.15 16.12 -12.21
CA VAL A 312 27.81 14.70 -12.04
C VAL A 312 28.54 13.83 -13.06
N ARG A 313 28.74 14.33 -14.28
CA ARG A 313 29.57 13.65 -15.29
C ARG A 313 31.00 13.42 -14.81
N ARG A 314 31.64 14.45 -14.25
CA ARG A 314 33.01 14.31 -13.72
C ARG A 314 33.09 13.26 -12.60
N ILE A 315 32.06 13.16 -11.76
CA ILE A 315 31.96 12.10 -10.73
C ILE A 315 31.85 10.71 -11.37
N LEU A 316 31.08 10.58 -12.45
CA LEU A 316 30.96 9.32 -13.20
C LEU A 316 32.29 8.90 -13.86
N ASP A 317 33.05 9.87 -14.37
CA ASP A 317 34.32 9.60 -15.06
C ASP A 317 35.47 9.25 -14.09
N ASP A 318 35.34 9.61 -12.81
CA ASP A 318 36.39 9.43 -11.81
C ASP A 318 36.53 7.96 -11.37
N ARG A 319 37.61 7.32 -11.81
CA ARG A 319 37.91 5.91 -11.53
C ARG A 319 38.38 5.66 -10.10
N SER A 320 38.78 6.67 -9.33
CA SER A 320 39.13 6.48 -7.91
C SER A 320 37.90 6.36 -7.01
N LEU A 321 36.74 6.87 -7.44
CA LEU A 321 35.50 6.75 -6.67
C LEU A 321 34.93 5.33 -6.71
N ALA A 322 34.26 4.93 -5.62
CA ALA A 322 33.65 3.61 -5.52
C ALA A 322 32.61 3.37 -6.64
N PRO A 323 32.46 2.13 -7.16
CA PRO A 323 31.47 1.83 -8.19
C PRO A 323 30.03 2.18 -7.82
N GLY A 324 29.69 2.17 -6.52
CA GLY A 324 28.37 2.59 -6.04
C GLY A 324 28.09 4.07 -6.30
N ILE A 325 29.08 4.95 -6.09
CA ILE A 325 28.97 6.38 -6.35
C ILE A 325 28.85 6.65 -7.85
N ARG A 326 29.69 5.99 -8.67
CA ARG A 326 29.60 6.10 -10.14
C ARG A 326 28.25 5.59 -10.67
N LYS A 327 27.73 4.50 -10.11
CA LYS A 327 26.38 3.99 -10.43
C LYS A 327 25.32 5.07 -10.17
N SER A 328 25.33 5.70 -8.99
CA SER A 328 24.40 6.79 -8.67
C SER A 328 24.55 7.99 -9.61
N ALA A 329 25.78 8.33 -10.01
CA ALA A 329 26.06 9.38 -10.98
C ALA A 329 25.47 9.07 -12.37
N ALA A 330 25.62 7.84 -12.87
CA ALA A 330 24.99 7.41 -14.11
C ALA A 330 23.45 7.51 -14.03
N ALA A 331 22.85 7.09 -12.91
CA ALA A 331 21.41 7.20 -12.68
C ALA A 331 20.92 8.67 -12.67
N ALA A 332 21.71 9.57 -12.09
CA ALA A 332 21.39 11.00 -12.03
C ALA A 332 21.50 11.65 -13.42
N LEU A 333 22.53 11.34 -14.21
CA LEU A 333 22.66 11.86 -15.58
C LEU A 333 21.51 11.41 -16.48
N GLY A 334 21.04 10.17 -16.34
CA GLY A 334 19.86 9.69 -17.06
C GLY A 334 18.63 10.55 -16.81
N ARG A 335 18.41 10.97 -15.55
CA ARG A 335 17.28 11.82 -15.15
C ARG A 335 17.44 13.29 -15.52
N ILE A 336 18.67 13.81 -15.50
CA ILE A 336 18.98 15.18 -15.96
C ILE A 336 18.77 15.28 -17.48
N ALA A 337 19.07 14.21 -18.23
CA ALA A 337 18.82 14.06 -19.66
C ALA A 337 19.43 15.18 -20.54
N GLY A 338 20.60 15.68 -20.15
CA GLY A 338 21.34 16.68 -20.93
C GLY A 338 22.26 16.06 -22.01
N PRO A 339 22.63 16.84 -23.05
CA PRO A 339 23.31 16.33 -24.24
C PRO A 339 24.72 15.77 -24.00
N GLY A 340 25.48 16.29 -23.04
CA GLY A 340 26.78 15.73 -22.63
C GLY A 340 26.65 14.53 -21.68
N GLY A 341 25.55 14.45 -20.93
CA GLY A 341 25.20 13.30 -20.09
C GLY A 341 25.05 12.01 -20.88
N ALA A 342 24.46 12.09 -22.08
CA ALA A 342 24.34 10.93 -22.97
C ALA A 342 25.70 10.36 -23.40
N GLY A 343 26.66 11.23 -23.75
CA GLY A 343 28.02 10.80 -24.11
C GLY A 343 28.71 10.07 -22.95
N ALA A 344 28.59 10.57 -21.73
CA ALA A 344 29.16 9.94 -20.54
C ALA A 344 28.53 8.58 -20.22
N LEU A 345 27.22 8.43 -20.43
CA LEU A 345 26.53 7.15 -20.30
C LEU A 345 27.01 6.14 -21.35
N MET A 346 27.26 6.58 -22.59
CA MET A 346 27.82 5.73 -23.64
C MET A 346 29.23 5.23 -23.28
N GLU A 347 30.09 6.09 -22.75
CA GLU A 347 31.43 5.70 -22.27
C GLU A 347 31.35 4.73 -21.10
N SER A 348 30.37 4.93 -20.21
CA SER A 348 30.14 4.08 -19.04
C SER A 348 29.68 2.66 -19.38
N LEU A 349 29.26 2.39 -20.62
CA LEU A 349 29.05 1.03 -21.13
C LEU A 349 30.35 0.20 -21.18
N MET A 350 31.51 0.83 -21.01
CA MET A 350 32.81 0.15 -20.93
C MET A 350 33.39 0.14 -19.51
N ASP A 351 32.63 0.55 -18.48
CA ASP A 351 33.08 0.56 -17.09
C ASP A 351 33.49 -0.86 -16.62
N SER A 352 34.52 -0.94 -15.78
CA SER A 352 35.00 -2.21 -15.23
C SER A 352 33.92 -2.88 -14.37
N SER A 353 33.13 -2.11 -13.63
CA SER A 353 32.04 -2.58 -12.78
C SER A 353 30.79 -2.93 -13.60
N PRO A 354 30.28 -4.17 -13.52
CA PRO A 354 29.01 -4.52 -14.17
C PRO A 354 27.84 -3.70 -13.65
N HIS A 355 27.84 -3.27 -12.39
CA HIS A 355 26.76 -2.47 -11.82
C HIS A 355 26.66 -1.07 -12.43
N VAL A 356 27.80 -0.44 -12.73
CA VAL A 356 27.83 0.86 -13.42
C VAL A 356 27.37 0.69 -14.86
N ARG A 357 27.83 -0.36 -15.56
CA ARG A 357 27.36 -0.68 -16.92
C ARG A 357 25.85 -0.92 -16.97
N THR A 358 25.31 -1.69 -16.01
CA THR A 358 23.86 -1.94 -15.91
C THR A 358 23.09 -0.64 -15.75
N MET A 359 23.52 0.24 -14.83
CA MET A 359 22.85 1.52 -14.64
C MET A 359 22.99 2.45 -15.83
N ALA A 360 24.13 2.45 -16.52
CA ALA A 360 24.28 3.18 -17.77
C ALA A 360 23.26 2.72 -18.82
N VAL A 361 23.11 1.39 -18.99
CA VAL A 361 22.11 0.81 -19.89
C VAL A 361 20.67 1.21 -19.50
N GLU A 362 20.34 1.23 -18.21
CA GLU A 362 19.01 1.65 -17.72
C GLU A 362 18.74 3.15 -17.87
N ALA A 363 19.79 3.98 -17.80
CA ALA A 363 19.71 5.43 -17.93
C ALA A 363 19.62 5.90 -19.39
N LEU A 364 20.18 5.15 -20.34
CA LEU A 364 20.20 5.53 -21.77
C LEU A 364 18.81 5.80 -22.37
N PRO A 365 17.75 4.99 -22.12
CA PRO A 365 16.40 5.31 -22.57
C PRO A 365 15.89 6.69 -22.15
N GLN A 366 16.24 7.15 -20.94
CA GLN A 366 15.82 8.46 -20.44
C GLN A 366 16.60 9.58 -21.11
N ALA A 367 17.91 9.37 -21.35
CA ALA A 367 18.78 10.38 -21.96
C ALA A 367 18.64 10.50 -23.49
N LEU A 368 18.34 9.39 -24.18
CA LEU A 368 18.37 9.32 -25.66
C LEU A 368 17.04 8.91 -26.28
N GLY A 369 16.05 8.47 -25.50
CA GLY A 369 14.81 7.91 -26.03
C GLY A 369 15.07 6.76 -27.02
N ALA A 370 14.43 6.82 -28.18
CA ALA A 370 14.61 5.85 -29.27
C ALA A 370 16.07 5.75 -29.77
N GLY A 371 16.86 6.83 -29.64
CA GLY A 371 18.27 6.85 -30.02
C GLY A 371 19.15 5.87 -29.21
N ALA A 372 18.67 5.37 -28.08
CA ALA A 372 19.37 4.35 -27.29
C ALA A 372 19.40 2.97 -27.98
N GLY A 373 18.51 2.68 -28.93
CA GLY A 373 18.32 1.35 -29.53
C GLY A 373 19.60 0.63 -29.98
N PRO A 374 20.46 1.25 -30.81
CA PRO A 374 21.72 0.64 -31.25
C PRO A 374 22.68 0.27 -30.10
N LEU A 375 22.72 1.10 -29.05
CA LEU A 375 23.56 0.87 -27.87
C LEU A 375 23.02 -0.30 -27.03
N LEU A 376 21.69 -0.38 -26.87
CA LEU A 376 21.04 -1.48 -26.17
C LEU A 376 21.24 -2.81 -26.90
N HIS A 377 21.13 -2.83 -28.23
CA HIS A 377 21.43 -4.01 -29.05
C HIS A 377 22.86 -4.54 -28.84
N ARG A 378 23.83 -3.63 -28.69
CA ARG A 378 25.21 -3.99 -28.34
C ARG A 378 25.29 -4.55 -26.91
N ALA A 379 24.61 -3.92 -25.95
CA ALA A 379 24.63 -4.31 -24.54
C ALA A 379 23.99 -5.69 -24.25
N VAL A 380 23.10 -6.18 -25.12
CA VAL A 380 22.58 -7.57 -25.03
C VAL A 380 23.71 -8.62 -25.16
N ARG A 381 24.88 -8.25 -25.68
CA ARG A 381 26.06 -9.13 -25.76
C ARG A 381 27.08 -8.90 -24.64
N ASP A 382 26.75 -8.13 -23.61
CA ASP A 382 27.65 -7.90 -22.47
C ASP A 382 27.99 -9.21 -21.75
N ARG A 383 29.21 -9.27 -21.18
CA ARG A 383 29.69 -10.40 -20.37
C ARG A 383 28.84 -10.66 -19.12
N SER A 384 28.21 -9.64 -18.56
CA SER A 384 27.38 -9.72 -17.35
C SER A 384 25.91 -9.93 -17.71
N THR A 385 25.30 -10.95 -17.11
CA THR A 385 23.85 -11.20 -17.23
C THR A 385 23.01 -9.98 -16.78
N TRP A 386 23.48 -9.23 -15.78
CA TRP A 386 22.78 -8.04 -15.29
C TRP A 386 22.65 -6.96 -16.36
N VAL A 387 23.73 -6.72 -17.10
CA VAL A 387 23.75 -5.76 -18.21
C VAL A 387 22.88 -6.25 -19.37
N ARG A 388 22.96 -7.54 -19.71
CA ARG A 388 22.12 -8.14 -20.77
C ARG A 388 20.63 -8.00 -20.45
N ARG A 389 20.23 -8.30 -19.21
CA ARG A 389 18.83 -8.17 -18.74
C ARG A 389 18.32 -6.73 -18.83
N ALA A 390 19.11 -5.76 -18.36
CA ALA A 390 18.75 -4.35 -18.48
C ALA A 390 18.58 -3.93 -19.96
N ALA A 391 19.48 -4.41 -20.84
CA ALA A 391 19.42 -4.10 -22.27
C ALA A 391 18.16 -4.68 -22.93
N LEU A 392 17.79 -5.93 -22.62
CA LEU A 392 16.57 -6.57 -23.12
C LEU A 392 15.31 -5.78 -22.72
N LYS A 393 15.19 -5.38 -21.46
CA LYS A 393 14.08 -4.53 -21.00
C LYS A 393 14.05 -3.17 -21.71
N GLY A 394 15.24 -2.56 -21.85
CA GLY A 394 15.41 -1.27 -22.49
C GLY A 394 14.99 -1.28 -23.96
N LEU A 395 15.34 -2.33 -24.72
CA LEU A 395 14.99 -2.47 -26.14
C LEU A 395 13.48 -2.35 -26.37
N GLY A 396 12.69 -3.01 -25.51
CA GLY A 396 11.24 -2.91 -25.54
C GLY A 396 10.73 -1.53 -25.15
N ALA A 397 11.28 -0.95 -24.07
CA ALA A 397 10.88 0.35 -23.55
C ALA A 397 11.07 1.49 -24.57
N VAL A 398 12.16 1.46 -25.35
CA VAL A 398 12.42 2.47 -26.40
C VAL A 398 11.86 2.10 -27.76
N ARG A 399 11.17 0.96 -27.86
CA ARG A 399 10.64 0.39 -29.10
C ARG A 399 11.68 0.37 -30.22
N ALA A 400 12.88 -0.13 -29.91
CA ALA A 400 13.99 -0.14 -30.83
C ALA A 400 13.68 -0.96 -32.10
N GLU A 401 14.16 -0.49 -33.25
CA GLU A 401 14.10 -1.24 -34.50
C GLU A 401 14.80 -2.59 -34.33
N GLY A 402 14.16 -3.68 -34.79
CA GLY A 402 14.65 -5.06 -34.62
C GLY A 402 14.58 -5.61 -33.20
N ALA A 403 13.95 -4.90 -32.24
CA ALA A 403 13.81 -5.40 -30.86
C ALA A 403 13.04 -6.73 -30.78
N ALA A 404 11.96 -6.89 -31.57
CA ALA A 404 11.12 -8.08 -31.55
C ALA A 404 11.92 -9.37 -31.79
N GLU A 405 12.68 -9.42 -32.89
CA GLU A 405 13.54 -10.56 -33.24
C GLU A 405 14.53 -10.85 -32.11
N ARG A 406 15.23 -9.82 -31.62
CA ARG A 406 16.25 -9.97 -30.59
C ARG A 406 15.70 -10.47 -29.25
N LEU A 407 14.51 -10.01 -28.87
CA LEU A 407 13.85 -10.44 -27.64
C LEU A 407 13.37 -11.89 -27.76
N LEU A 408 12.76 -12.27 -28.90
CA LEU A 408 12.32 -13.64 -29.14
C LEU A 408 13.48 -14.63 -29.13
N GLU A 409 14.62 -14.28 -29.75
CA GLU A 409 15.86 -15.08 -29.67
C GLU A 409 16.30 -15.32 -28.22
N ALA A 410 16.26 -14.29 -27.37
CA ALA A 410 16.64 -14.39 -25.96
C ALA A 410 15.67 -15.25 -25.15
N VAL A 411 14.35 -15.16 -25.44
CA VAL A 411 13.34 -16.04 -24.86
C VAL A 411 13.61 -17.50 -25.24
N SER A 412 13.82 -17.80 -26.53
CA SER A 412 14.10 -19.15 -27.01
C SER A 412 15.40 -19.73 -26.42
N ALA A 413 16.44 -18.91 -26.27
CA ALA A 413 17.71 -19.33 -25.69
C ALA A 413 17.61 -19.76 -24.21
N GLY A 414 16.60 -19.25 -23.48
CA GLY A 414 16.32 -19.62 -22.09
C GLY A 414 15.40 -20.83 -21.93
N ALA A 415 14.57 -21.16 -22.93
CA ALA A 415 13.51 -22.17 -22.83
C ALA A 415 13.99 -23.64 -22.89
N GLY A 416 15.27 -23.90 -23.22
CA GLY A 416 15.81 -25.26 -23.25
C GLY A 416 16.06 -25.80 -21.83
N GLY A 417 15.39 -26.89 -21.42
CA GLY A 417 15.33 -27.41 -20.04
C GLY A 417 16.64 -27.88 -19.35
N ARG A 418 17.82 -27.42 -19.78
CA ARG A 418 19.12 -27.55 -19.09
C ARG A 418 19.85 -26.21 -18.96
N THR A 419 19.15 -25.09 -19.09
CA THR A 419 19.74 -23.74 -19.06
C THR A 419 20.06 -23.31 -17.62
N GLY A 420 21.16 -22.58 -17.42
CA GLY A 420 21.50 -22.01 -16.11
C GLY A 420 20.56 -20.84 -15.73
N LEU A 421 20.39 -20.59 -14.44
CA LEU A 421 19.52 -19.55 -13.83
C LEU A 421 19.60 -18.17 -14.52
N ASP A 422 20.78 -17.80 -15.00
CA ASP A 422 21.00 -16.52 -15.72
C ASP A 422 20.21 -16.45 -17.03
N ARG A 423 20.11 -17.55 -17.79
CA ARG A 423 19.36 -17.59 -19.05
C ARG A 423 17.86 -17.55 -18.84
N GLU A 424 17.35 -18.18 -17.78
CA GLU A 424 15.93 -18.07 -17.41
C GLU A 424 15.58 -16.61 -17.05
N ARG A 425 16.44 -15.95 -16.27
CA ARG A 425 16.27 -14.54 -15.91
C ARG A 425 16.42 -13.59 -17.10
N GLU A 426 17.23 -13.95 -18.09
CA GLU A 426 17.33 -13.24 -19.37
C GLU A 426 16.07 -13.43 -20.23
N ALA A 427 15.54 -14.65 -20.32
CA ALA A 427 14.27 -14.90 -21.01
C ALA A 427 13.11 -14.14 -20.34
N SER A 428 13.06 -14.11 -19.01
CA SER A 428 12.10 -13.29 -18.26
C SER A 428 12.22 -11.80 -18.57
N ALA A 429 13.44 -11.26 -18.58
CA ALA A 429 13.71 -9.87 -18.97
C ALA A 429 13.35 -9.58 -20.44
N ALA A 430 13.52 -10.56 -21.33
CA ALA A 430 13.12 -10.44 -22.72
C ALA A 430 11.60 -10.44 -22.88
N MET A 431 10.86 -11.27 -22.13
CA MET A 431 9.39 -11.21 -22.09
C MET A 431 8.88 -9.89 -21.52
N GLU A 432 9.53 -9.34 -20.50
CA GLU A 432 9.24 -7.98 -20.02
C GLU A 432 9.48 -6.93 -21.14
N GLY A 433 10.58 -7.07 -21.89
CA GLY A 433 10.84 -6.24 -23.06
C GLY A 433 9.74 -6.36 -24.13
N LEU A 434 9.27 -7.57 -24.42
CA LEU A 434 8.17 -7.81 -25.36
C LEU A 434 6.87 -7.16 -24.90
N ALA A 435 6.55 -7.24 -23.61
CA ALA A 435 5.39 -6.58 -23.03
C ALA A 435 5.43 -5.06 -23.20
N ARG A 436 6.60 -4.44 -22.99
CA ARG A 436 6.80 -2.99 -23.21
C ARG A 436 6.78 -2.59 -24.68
N LEU A 437 7.24 -3.49 -25.57
CA LEU A 437 7.25 -3.27 -27.01
C LEU A 437 5.83 -3.21 -27.58
N GLY A 438 4.97 -4.15 -27.18
CA GLY A 438 3.57 -4.24 -27.64
C GLY A 438 3.42 -4.55 -29.13
N SER A 439 4.27 -5.43 -29.68
CA SER A 439 4.18 -5.86 -31.10
C SER A 439 3.26 -7.05 -31.24
N ARG A 440 2.32 -6.95 -32.19
CA ARG A 440 1.39 -8.03 -32.56
C ARG A 440 2.14 -9.26 -33.07
N GLU A 441 3.07 -9.05 -34.00
CA GLU A 441 3.87 -10.13 -34.61
C GLU A 441 4.70 -10.86 -33.55
N ALA A 442 5.27 -10.11 -32.60
CA ALA A 442 6.06 -10.69 -31.53
C ALA A 442 5.19 -11.46 -30.51
N GLY A 443 3.98 -10.98 -30.23
CA GLY A 443 3.00 -11.68 -29.40
C GLY A 443 2.57 -13.01 -30.02
N ASP A 444 2.24 -13.01 -31.31
CA ASP A 444 1.86 -14.21 -32.05
C ASP A 444 3.02 -15.24 -32.07
N ALA A 445 4.25 -14.78 -32.32
CA ALA A 445 5.43 -15.64 -32.30
C ALA A 445 5.74 -16.20 -30.89
N LEU A 446 5.57 -15.39 -29.83
CA LEU A 446 5.74 -15.82 -28.45
C LEU A 446 4.73 -16.90 -28.07
N LEU A 447 3.47 -16.73 -28.49
CA LEU A 447 2.42 -17.73 -28.26
C LEU A 447 2.72 -19.03 -29.01
N ALA A 448 3.08 -18.94 -30.29
CA ALA A 448 3.39 -20.09 -31.14
C ALA A 448 4.58 -20.92 -30.61
N SER A 449 5.54 -20.27 -29.95
CA SER A 449 6.71 -20.92 -29.33
C SER A 449 6.56 -21.19 -27.82
N SER A 450 5.36 -21.00 -27.26
CA SER A 450 5.13 -21.10 -25.83
C SER A 450 5.42 -22.49 -25.26
N THR A 451 6.06 -22.53 -24.09
CA THR A 451 6.33 -23.75 -23.33
C THR A 451 5.67 -23.70 -21.95
N PRO A 452 5.47 -24.84 -21.26
CA PRO A 452 4.95 -24.84 -19.90
C PRO A 452 5.81 -24.03 -18.91
N ALA A 453 7.12 -23.94 -19.13
CA ALA A 453 8.02 -23.13 -18.30
C ALA A 453 7.76 -21.63 -18.50
N MET A 454 7.59 -21.18 -19.75
CA MET A 454 7.29 -19.78 -20.07
C MET A 454 5.96 -19.34 -19.46
N ARG A 455 4.93 -20.19 -19.48
CA ARG A 455 3.60 -19.89 -18.92
C ARG A 455 3.59 -19.68 -17.39
N ARG A 456 4.65 -20.08 -16.69
CA ARG A 456 4.86 -19.81 -15.25
C ARG A 456 5.50 -18.46 -14.98
N ASP A 457 6.00 -17.77 -16.00
CA ASP A 457 6.54 -16.43 -15.90
C ASP A 457 5.39 -15.39 -16.02
N PRO A 458 5.21 -14.47 -15.07
CA PRO A 458 4.20 -13.42 -15.18
C PRO A 458 4.34 -12.56 -16.45
N TRP A 459 5.57 -12.36 -16.93
CA TRP A 459 5.84 -11.54 -18.11
C TRP A 459 5.39 -12.20 -19.41
N PHE A 460 5.27 -13.53 -19.45
CA PHE A 460 4.67 -14.21 -20.59
C PHE A 460 3.24 -13.70 -20.84
N TRP A 461 2.41 -13.72 -19.79
CA TRP A 461 1.02 -13.28 -19.89
C TRP A 461 0.90 -11.78 -20.17
N LYS A 462 1.74 -10.95 -19.54
CA LYS A 462 1.78 -9.51 -19.83
C LYS A 462 2.24 -9.18 -21.25
N ALA A 463 3.15 -9.98 -21.81
CA ALA A 463 3.58 -9.83 -23.20
C ALA A 463 2.47 -10.17 -24.19
N LEU A 464 1.70 -11.25 -23.94
CA LEU A 464 0.51 -11.57 -24.73
C LEU A 464 -0.55 -10.48 -24.63
N ALA A 465 -0.85 -10.04 -23.40
CA ALA A 465 -1.83 -8.99 -23.11
C ALA A 465 -1.52 -7.69 -23.86
N SER A 466 -0.26 -7.27 -23.85
CA SER A 466 0.18 -6.00 -24.44
C SER A 466 0.38 -6.05 -25.97
N SER A 467 0.26 -7.22 -26.60
CA SER A 467 0.61 -7.40 -28.02
C SER A 467 -0.44 -6.87 -29.01
N GLY A 468 -1.71 -6.76 -28.60
CA GLY A 468 -2.81 -6.41 -29.51
C GLY A 468 -3.15 -7.50 -30.55
N GLY A 469 -2.53 -8.68 -30.46
CA GLY A 469 -2.81 -9.84 -31.30
C GLY A 469 -4.11 -10.54 -30.89
N GLU A 470 -4.94 -10.92 -31.87
CA GLU A 470 -6.21 -11.63 -31.60
C GLU A 470 -5.95 -12.98 -30.90
N ALA A 471 -5.04 -13.80 -31.41
CA ALA A 471 -4.73 -15.10 -30.82
C ALA A 471 -4.12 -14.99 -29.40
N PRO A 472 -3.13 -14.12 -29.13
CA PRO A 472 -2.65 -13.81 -27.78
C PRO A 472 -3.74 -13.40 -26.79
N VAL A 473 -4.66 -12.53 -27.19
CA VAL A 473 -5.74 -12.04 -26.33
C VAL A 473 -6.77 -13.13 -26.05
N LEU A 474 -7.14 -13.93 -27.06
CA LEU A 474 -8.05 -15.06 -26.87
C LEU A 474 -7.43 -16.14 -25.96
N GLU A 475 -6.13 -16.40 -26.10
CA GLU A 475 -5.41 -17.32 -25.21
C GLU A 475 -5.44 -16.82 -23.76
N LEU A 476 -5.13 -15.54 -23.55
CA LEU A 476 -5.19 -14.89 -22.24
C LEU A 476 -6.61 -14.97 -21.64
N ALA A 477 -7.63 -14.60 -22.41
CA ALA A 477 -9.02 -14.63 -21.96
C ALA A 477 -9.45 -16.06 -21.58
N SER A 478 -9.06 -17.06 -22.36
CA SER A 478 -9.33 -18.48 -22.06
C SER A 478 -8.72 -18.93 -20.72
N HIS A 479 -7.47 -18.55 -20.43
CA HIS A 479 -6.80 -18.92 -19.18
C HIS A 479 -7.30 -18.10 -17.98
N ALA A 480 -7.59 -16.82 -18.18
CA ALA A 480 -8.21 -15.97 -17.16
C ALA A 480 -9.63 -16.44 -16.81
N GLY A 481 -10.41 -16.89 -17.80
CA GLY A 481 -11.73 -17.49 -17.59
C GLY A 481 -11.70 -18.80 -16.78
N ARG A 482 -10.56 -19.52 -16.79
CA ARG A 482 -10.29 -20.66 -15.89
C ARG A 482 -9.69 -20.25 -14.54
N LEU A 483 -9.63 -18.96 -14.26
CA LEU A 483 -9.14 -18.37 -13.02
C LEU A 483 -7.65 -18.68 -12.75
N GLU A 484 -6.84 -18.82 -13.80
CA GLU A 484 -5.40 -19.00 -13.64
C GLU A 484 -4.74 -17.69 -13.15
N PRO A 485 -4.07 -17.67 -11.97
CA PRO A 485 -3.70 -16.41 -11.30
C PRO A 485 -2.82 -15.48 -12.13
N LEU A 486 -1.84 -16.02 -12.88
CA LEU A 486 -0.93 -15.21 -13.68
C LEU A 486 -1.62 -14.57 -14.90
N ALA A 487 -2.56 -15.29 -15.52
CA ALA A 487 -3.37 -14.75 -16.62
C ALA A 487 -4.31 -13.66 -16.10
N CYS A 488 -4.97 -13.91 -14.95
CA CYS A 488 -5.85 -12.92 -14.31
C CYS A 488 -5.10 -11.63 -13.95
N ALA A 489 -3.89 -11.75 -13.41
CA ALA A 489 -3.05 -10.61 -13.05
C ALA A 489 -2.53 -9.81 -14.25
N ALA A 490 -2.56 -10.37 -15.47
CA ALA A 490 -2.12 -9.70 -16.69
C ALA A 490 -3.25 -8.97 -17.44
N LEU A 491 -4.51 -9.10 -17.01
CA LEU A 491 -5.67 -8.46 -17.66
C LEU A 491 -5.54 -6.93 -17.70
N ASP A 492 -4.93 -6.31 -16.68
CA ASP A 492 -4.67 -4.88 -16.65
C ASP A 492 -3.67 -4.39 -17.70
N SER A 493 -2.91 -5.30 -18.30
CA SER A 493 -1.89 -4.98 -19.30
C SER A 493 -2.45 -5.02 -20.72
N VAL A 494 -3.68 -5.49 -20.92
CA VAL A 494 -4.35 -5.41 -22.21
C VAL A 494 -4.59 -3.96 -22.58
N ASP A 495 -4.30 -3.56 -23.81
CA ASP A 495 -4.78 -2.31 -24.41
C ASP A 495 -6.01 -2.63 -25.28
N PRO A 496 -7.24 -2.52 -24.74
CA PRO A 496 -8.43 -3.00 -25.42
C PRO A 496 -8.82 -2.14 -26.64
N VAL A 497 -8.16 -0.99 -26.85
CA VAL A 497 -8.41 -0.16 -28.02
C VAL A 497 -7.78 -0.76 -29.28
N THR A 498 -6.75 -1.61 -29.11
CA THR A 498 -5.95 -2.16 -30.21
C THR A 498 -6.30 -3.60 -30.58
N ILE A 499 -7.17 -4.25 -29.82
CA ILE A 499 -7.57 -5.65 -30.05
C ILE A 499 -8.64 -5.76 -31.14
N ALA A 500 -8.79 -6.95 -31.72
CA ALA A 500 -9.84 -7.21 -32.71
C ALA A 500 -11.23 -7.24 -32.04
N ASP A 501 -12.27 -6.79 -32.75
CA ASP A 501 -13.65 -6.80 -32.25
C ASP A 501 -14.10 -8.20 -31.80
N ALA A 502 -13.66 -9.24 -32.50
CA ALA A 502 -13.94 -10.64 -32.17
C ALA A 502 -13.36 -11.07 -30.81
N SER A 503 -12.34 -10.37 -30.30
CA SER A 503 -11.72 -10.65 -29.00
C SER A 503 -12.44 -9.97 -27.82
N ILE A 504 -13.32 -8.99 -28.08
CA ILE A 504 -13.94 -8.18 -27.02
C ILE A 504 -14.87 -9.02 -26.15
N GLU A 505 -15.81 -9.77 -26.75
CA GLU A 505 -16.80 -10.55 -25.99
C GLU A 505 -16.14 -11.66 -25.14
N PRO A 506 -15.21 -12.48 -25.66
CA PRO A 506 -14.47 -13.45 -24.84
C PRO A 506 -13.69 -12.79 -23.69
N LEU A 507 -13.10 -11.62 -23.92
CA LEU A 507 -12.37 -10.87 -22.89
C LEU A 507 -13.31 -10.33 -21.82
N GLU A 508 -14.48 -9.80 -22.21
CA GLU A 508 -15.52 -9.37 -21.27
C GLU A 508 -16.01 -10.52 -20.38
N GLU A 509 -16.28 -11.69 -20.98
CA GLU A 509 -16.72 -12.88 -20.26
C GLU A 509 -15.65 -13.37 -19.28
N ALA A 510 -14.38 -13.44 -19.71
CA ALA A 510 -13.28 -13.83 -18.86
C ALA A 510 -13.11 -12.86 -17.67
N CYS A 511 -13.10 -11.56 -17.93
CA CYS A 511 -12.99 -10.57 -16.86
C CYS A 511 -14.18 -10.65 -15.89
N ALA A 512 -15.41 -10.86 -16.39
CA ALA A 512 -16.57 -11.02 -15.54
C ALA A 512 -16.46 -12.25 -14.63
N ALA A 513 -16.00 -13.38 -15.15
CA ALA A 513 -15.76 -14.58 -14.36
C ALA A 513 -14.70 -14.35 -13.26
N VAL A 514 -13.63 -13.61 -13.58
CA VAL A 514 -12.59 -13.24 -12.60
C VAL A 514 -13.18 -12.38 -11.48
N VAL A 515 -13.96 -11.34 -11.82
CA VAL A 515 -14.62 -10.49 -10.80
C VAL A 515 -15.57 -11.30 -9.93
N ASP A 516 -16.37 -12.19 -10.52
CA ASP A 516 -17.30 -13.05 -9.80
C ASP A 516 -16.59 -14.02 -8.83
N SER A 517 -15.37 -14.44 -9.15
CA SER A 517 -14.57 -15.33 -8.29
C SER A 517 -14.02 -14.66 -7.03
N GLY A 518 -13.91 -13.32 -7.04
CA GLY A 518 -13.28 -12.54 -5.97
C GLY A 518 -11.74 -12.48 -6.02
N GLY A 519 -11.07 -13.25 -6.88
CA GLY A 519 -9.62 -13.17 -7.12
C GLY A 519 -9.27 -12.20 -8.25
N CYS A 520 -8.19 -11.42 -8.11
CA CYS A 520 -7.71 -10.48 -9.15
C CYS A 520 -8.80 -9.51 -9.69
N VAL A 521 -9.67 -9.03 -8.81
CA VAL A 521 -10.81 -8.16 -9.17
C VAL A 521 -10.35 -6.85 -9.82
N GLU A 522 -9.33 -6.19 -9.26
CA GLU A 522 -8.87 -4.88 -9.75
C GLU A 522 -8.32 -4.96 -11.19
N PRO A 523 -7.43 -5.90 -11.56
CA PRO A 523 -7.00 -6.07 -12.94
C PRO A 523 -8.14 -6.31 -13.94
N ALA A 524 -9.10 -7.17 -13.57
CA ALA A 524 -10.24 -7.48 -14.44
C ALA A 524 -11.15 -6.26 -14.66
N LEU A 525 -11.49 -5.51 -13.59
CA LEU A 525 -12.29 -4.29 -13.71
C LEU A 525 -11.56 -3.18 -14.48
N SER A 526 -10.25 -3.05 -14.28
CA SER A 526 -9.40 -2.09 -15.00
C SER A 526 -9.29 -2.42 -16.50
N CYS A 527 -9.27 -3.70 -16.86
CA CYS A 527 -9.39 -4.13 -18.25
C CYS A 527 -10.76 -3.73 -18.82
N LEU A 528 -11.84 -4.13 -18.13
CA LEU A 528 -13.21 -3.86 -18.56
C LEU A 528 -13.52 -2.37 -18.71
N SER A 529 -12.99 -1.50 -17.85
CA SER A 529 -13.23 -0.05 -17.91
C SER A 529 -12.59 0.62 -19.14
N ARG A 530 -11.53 0.02 -19.69
CA ARG A 530 -10.80 0.53 -20.87
C ARG A 530 -11.33 -0.03 -22.20
N ILE A 531 -12.21 -1.03 -22.18
CA ILE A 531 -12.86 -1.55 -23.39
C ILE A 531 -13.75 -0.46 -24.01
N PRO A 532 -13.57 -0.13 -25.30
CA PRO A 532 -14.39 0.88 -25.95
C PRO A 532 -15.85 0.41 -26.12
N GLY A 533 -16.76 1.39 -26.19
CA GLY A 533 -18.18 1.13 -26.45
C GLY A 533 -18.97 0.60 -25.25
N ARG A 534 -20.24 0.25 -25.49
CA ARG A 534 -21.15 -0.25 -24.45
C ARG A 534 -20.85 -1.72 -24.13
N PRO A 535 -20.97 -2.14 -22.86
CA PRO A 535 -20.78 -3.53 -22.46
C PRO A 535 -21.75 -4.49 -23.15
N GLY A 536 -21.31 -5.74 -23.36
CA GLY A 536 -22.14 -6.84 -23.83
C GLY A 536 -23.35 -7.09 -22.91
N ARG A 537 -24.29 -7.92 -23.37
CA ARG A 537 -25.53 -8.21 -22.61
C ARG A 537 -25.24 -8.90 -21.28
N LEU A 538 -24.31 -9.86 -21.29
CA LEU A 538 -23.90 -10.62 -20.10
C LEU A 538 -23.20 -9.74 -19.06
N LEU A 539 -22.27 -8.89 -19.51
CA LEU A 539 -21.56 -7.98 -18.64
C LEU A 539 -22.52 -6.97 -17.97
N ARG A 540 -23.50 -6.46 -18.71
CA ARG A 540 -24.54 -5.57 -18.15
C ARG A 540 -25.32 -6.20 -17.00
N SER A 541 -25.64 -7.49 -17.07
CA SER A 541 -26.35 -8.14 -15.96
C SER A 541 -25.50 -8.28 -14.70
N ARG A 542 -24.17 -8.43 -14.84
CA ARG A 542 -23.23 -8.60 -13.72
C ARG A 542 -22.94 -7.30 -12.98
N ILE A 543 -22.82 -6.18 -13.70
CA ILE A 543 -22.52 -4.85 -13.12
C ILE A 543 -23.49 -4.49 -11.99
N GLY A 544 -24.78 -4.77 -12.17
CA GLY A 544 -25.79 -4.50 -11.16
C GLY A 544 -25.58 -5.25 -9.84
N ASP A 545 -25.04 -6.47 -9.90
CA ASP A 545 -24.73 -7.27 -8.72
C ASP A 545 -23.42 -6.85 -8.07
N TRP A 546 -22.41 -6.52 -8.88
CA TRP A 546 -21.12 -6.00 -8.39
C TRP A 546 -21.26 -4.67 -7.64
N LEU A 547 -22.19 -3.81 -8.04
CA LEU A 547 -22.55 -2.59 -7.29
C LEU A 547 -22.95 -2.90 -5.84
N CYS A 548 -23.54 -4.07 -5.61
CA CYS A 548 -24.03 -4.48 -4.29
C CYS A 548 -22.98 -5.26 -3.49
N THR A 549 -22.03 -5.94 -4.15
CA THR A 549 -21.06 -6.83 -3.50
C THR A 549 -19.67 -6.24 -3.35
N LEU A 550 -19.19 -5.43 -4.29
CA LEU A 550 -17.82 -4.90 -4.28
C LEU A 550 -17.66 -3.76 -3.27
N GLY A 551 -16.49 -3.64 -2.66
CA GLY A 551 -16.11 -2.55 -1.75
C GLY A 551 -14.73 -1.98 -2.07
N GLY A 552 -14.32 -0.94 -1.33
CA GLY A 552 -13.00 -0.33 -1.48
C GLY A 552 -12.69 0.12 -2.90
N ARG A 553 -11.43 -0.05 -3.31
CA ARG A 553 -10.93 0.35 -4.63
C ARG A 553 -11.65 -0.35 -5.80
N SER A 554 -12.05 -1.61 -5.64
CA SER A 554 -12.81 -2.33 -6.68
C SER A 554 -14.13 -1.64 -7.03
N LEU A 555 -14.81 -1.05 -6.04
CA LEU A 555 -16.05 -0.30 -6.29
C LEU A 555 -15.77 1.07 -6.96
N GLU A 556 -14.61 1.68 -6.71
CA GLU A 556 -14.18 2.89 -7.41
C GLU A 556 -13.91 2.61 -8.90
N ILE A 557 -13.16 1.53 -9.21
CA ILE A 557 -12.91 1.12 -10.60
C ILE A 557 -14.22 0.72 -11.29
N LEU A 558 -15.16 0.07 -10.59
CA LEU A 558 -16.49 -0.20 -11.14
C LEU A 558 -17.26 1.08 -11.47
N ALA A 559 -17.16 2.11 -10.63
CA ALA A 559 -17.78 3.40 -10.92
C ALA A 559 -17.17 4.07 -12.16
N GLU A 560 -15.84 3.99 -12.32
CA GLU A 560 -15.13 4.43 -13.54
C GLU A 560 -15.60 3.66 -14.77
N LEU A 561 -15.76 2.33 -14.69
CA LEU A 561 -16.29 1.50 -15.77
C LEU A 561 -17.70 1.95 -16.18
N ILE A 562 -18.59 2.14 -15.20
CA ILE A 562 -19.98 2.57 -15.43
C ILE A 562 -20.03 3.91 -16.16
N GLU A 563 -19.18 4.86 -15.76
CA GLU A 563 -19.08 6.17 -16.39
C GLU A 563 -18.44 6.10 -17.79
N ALA A 564 -17.27 5.48 -17.90
CA ALA A 564 -16.49 5.37 -19.15
C ALA A 564 -17.27 4.68 -20.26
N ARG A 565 -18.00 3.61 -19.92
CA ARG A 565 -18.74 2.79 -20.89
C ARG A 565 -20.23 3.14 -20.97
N ARG A 566 -20.65 4.24 -20.32
CA ARG A 566 -22.02 4.77 -20.33
C ARG A 566 -23.06 3.69 -20.03
N VAL A 567 -22.89 3.01 -18.91
CA VAL A 567 -23.73 1.89 -18.52
C VAL A 567 -25.05 2.41 -17.95
N ASP A 568 -26.15 2.07 -18.62
CA ASP A 568 -27.50 2.42 -18.18
C ASP A 568 -27.92 1.51 -17.03
N LEU A 569 -27.84 2.01 -15.79
CA LEU A 569 -28.25 1.26 -14.60
C LEU A 569 -29.78 1.20 -14.48
N ARG A 570 -30.30 0.00 -14.17
CA ARG A 570 -31.72 -0.24 -13.94
C ARG A 570 -32.13 0.31 -12.58
N GLU A 571 -33.37 0.77 -12.46
CA GLU A 571 -33.90 1.35 -11.22
C GLU A 571 -33.72 0.40 -10.01
N ALA A 572 -33.97 -0.89 -10.20
CA ALA A 572 -33.79 -1.89 -9.14
C ALA A 572 -32.34 -1.98 -8.64
N GLU A 573 -31.35 -1.81 -9.51
CA GLU A 573 -29.92 -1.84 -9.15
C GLU A 573 -29.55 -0.59 -8.35
N VAL A 574 -30.01 0.57 -8.82
CA VAL A 574 -29.83 1.85 -8.12
C VAL A 574 -30.51 1.85 -6.76
N ALA A 575 -31.72 1.29 -6.65
CA ALA A 575 -32.44 1.18 -5.39
C ALA A 575 -31.72 0.26 -4.39
N ARG A 576 -31.18 -0.88 -4.84
CA ARG A 576 -30.35 -1.77 -4.00
C ARG A 576 -29.09 -1.06 -3.52
N PHE A 577 -28.39 -0.36 -4.41
CA PHE A 577 -27.18 0.38 -4.07
C PHE A 577 -27.46 1.52 -3.07
N ALA A 578 -28.53 2.30 -3.27
CA ALA A 578 -28.96 3.31 -2.32
C ALA A 578 -29.34 2.70 -0.97
N GLY A 579 -30.00 1.53 -0.97
CA GLY A 579 -30.28 0.72 0.22
C GLY A 579 -29.02 0.40 1.02
N ARG A 580 -27.98 -0.08 0.34
CA ARG A 580 -26.67 -0.39 0.92
C ARG A 580 -25.99 0.83 1.56
N ILE A 581 -26.10 2.01 0.94
CA ILE A 581 -25.58 3.25 1.53
C ILE A 581 -26.35 3.57 2.82
N MET A 582 -27.69 3.52 2.77
CA MET A 582 -28.55 3.85 3.92
C MET A 582 -28.38 2.89 5.10
N SER A 583 -28.07 1.62 4.86
CA SER A 583 -27.80 0.64 5.92
C SER A 583 -26.39 0.75 6.52
N GLY A 584 -25.58 1.72 6.09
CA GLY A 584 -24.22 1.93 6.60
C GLY A 584 -23.17 0.98 6.01
N GLY A 585 -23.46 0.37 4.85
CA GLY A 585 -22.51 -0.50 4.16
C GLY A 585 -21.19 0.20 3.78
N PRO A 586 -20.08 -0.55 3.63
CA PRO A 586 -18.78 0.01 3.28
C PRO A 586 -18.77 0.45 1.81
N VAL A 587 -19.06 1.73 1.56
CA VAL A 587 -19.08 2.36 0.23
C VAL A 587 -18.17 3.58 0.25
N PRO A 588 -17.12 3.66 -0.59
CA PRO A 588 -16.29 4.85 -0.73
C PRO A 588 -17.10 6.05 -1.22
N THR A 589 -16.83 7.23 -0.65
CA THR A 589 -17.51 8.48 -1.02
C THR A 589 -17.33 8.81 -2.50
N SER A 590 -16.12 8.63 -3.02
CA SER A 590 -15.72 8.79 -4.43
C SER A 590 -16.62 7.98 -5.37
N ALA A 591 -16.75 6.68 -5.09
CA ALA A 591 -17.58 5.76 -5.87
C ALA A 591 -19.07 6.14 -5.79
N ALA A 592 -19.58 6.43 -4.59
CA ALA A 592 -20.97 6.85 -4.41
C ALA A 592 -21.28 8.12 -5.22
N ALA A 593 -20.41 9.13 -5.15
CA ALA A 593 -20.58 10.37 -5.90
C ALA A 593 -20.55 10.16 -7.42
N SER A 594 -19.62 9.33 -7.93
CA SER A 594 -19.57 9.00 -9.36
C SER A 594 -20.84 8.29 -9.83
N ILE A 595 -21.25 7.21 -9.13
CA ILE A 595 -22.44 6.42 -9.51
C ILE A 595 -23.70 7.29 -9.46
N LEU A 596 -23.90 8.07 -8.39
CA LEU A 596 -25.08 8.94 -8.25
C LEU A 596 -25.14 10.01 -9.34
N ARG A 597 -24.00 10.59 -9.76
CA ARG A 597 -23.96 11.51 -10.90
C ARG A 597 -24.31 10.82 -12.21
N THR A 598 -23.83 9.61 -12.44
CA THR A 598 -24.16 8.86 -13.65
C THR A 598 -25.64 8.56 -13.74
N VAL A 599 -26.26 8.13 -12.62
CA VAL A 599 -27.72 7.91 -12.54
C VAL A 599 -28.51 9.21 -12.74
N ALA A 600 -28.03 10.33 -12.19
CA ALA A 600 -28.66 11.64 -12.39
C ALA A 600 -28.63 12.11 -13.86
N ARG A 601 -27.55 11.78 -14.59
CA ARG A 601 -27.42 12.06 -16.03
C ARG A 601 -28.33 11.18 -16.87
N SER A 602 -28.50 9.91 -16.52
CA SER A 602 -29.33 8.96 -17.30
C SER A 602 -30.83 9.15 -17.12
N GLY A 603 -31.27 9.89 -16.09
CA GLY A 603 -32.68 10.05 -15.77
C GLY A 603 -33.30 8.86 -15.04
N SER A 604 -32.50 7.86 -14.65
CA SER A 604 -32.96 6.67 -13.93
C SER A 604 -33.24 6.93 -12.44
N ALA A 605 -33.03 8.16 -11.95
CA ALA A 605 -33.19 8.53 -10.55
C ALA A 605 -34.64 8.85 -10.17
N ARG A 606 -35.13 8.22 -9.09
CA ARG A 606 -36.41 8.58 -8.48
C ARG A 606 -36.23 9.47 -7.24
N PRO A 607 -37.13 10.45 -7.00
CA PRO A 607 -37.04 11.35 -5.85
C PRO A 607 -37.03 10.64 -4.48
N GLY A 608 -37.66 9.46 -4.38
CA GLY A 608 -37.89 8.77 -3.12
C GLY A 608 -36.61 8.39 -2.35
N TRP A 609 -35.63 7.78 -3.01
CA TRP A 609 -34.37 7.40 -2.35
C TRP A 609 -33.36 8.55 -2.32
N LEU A 610 -33.39 9.49 -3.28
CA LEU A 610 -32.61 10.72 -3.23
C LEU A 610 -32.96 11.56 -1.99
N ARG A 611 -34.25 11.71 -1.69
CA ARG A 611 -34.73 12.39 -0.47
C ARG A 611 -34.19 11.72 0.81
N LYS A 612 -34.05 10.40 0.82
CA LYS A 612 -33.46 9.66 1.96
C LYS A 612 -31.95 9.90 2.06
N LEU A 613 -31.22 9.86 0.94
CA LEU A 613 -29.78 10.13 0.93
C LEU A 613 -29.42 11.57 1.31
N LEU A 614 -30.25 12.55 0.94
CA LEU A 614 -30.09 13.94 1.40
C LEU A 614 -30.20 14.10 2.93
N ARG A 615 -30.81 13.14 3.62
CA ARG A 615 -30.94 13.09 5.09
C ARG A 615 -29.96 12.11 5.74
N HIS A 616 -29.03 11.55 4.97
CA HIS A 616 -28.07 10.57 5.47
C HIS A 616 -27.18 11.18 6.57
N PRO A 617 -26.80 10.45 7.64
CA PRO A 617 -26.02 10.99 8.76
C PRO A 617 -24.60 11.45 8.36
N ARG A 618 -23.95 10.75 7.42
CA ARG A 618 -22.65 11.14 6.84
C ARG A 618 -22.78 12.34 5.90
N VAL A 619 -21.99 13.39 6.15
CA VAL A 619 -21.97 14.66 5.38
C VAL A 619 -21.64 14.39 3.91
N GLU A 620 -20.69 13.51 3.68
CA GLU A 620 -20.15 13.15 2.37
C GLU A 620 -21.23 12.57 1.45
N MET A 621 -22.09 11.71 2.01
CA MET A 621 -23.20 11.10 1.27
C MET A 621 -24.30 12.12 0.95
N ARG A 622 -24.54 13.09 1.86
CA ARG A 622 -25.46 14.20 1.57
C ARG A 622 -24.93 15.09 0.45
N MET A 623 -23.63 15.37 0.45
CA MET A 623 -22.98 16.15 -0.61
C MET A 623 -23.08 15.45 -1.97
N ALA A 624 -22.78 14.15 -2.03
CA ALA A 624 -22.93 13.35 -3.25
C ALA A 624 -24.37 13.34 -3.78
N ALA A 625 -25.37 13.20 -2.89
CA ALA A 625 -26.78 13.26 -3.26
C ALA A 625 -27.21 14.66 -3.73
N SER A 626 -26.72 15.72 -3.08
CA SER A 626 -26.98 17.11 -3.46
C SER A 626 -26.42 17.44 -4.85
N GLU A 627 -25.23 16.94 -5.17
CA GLU A 627 -24.62 17.11 -6.49
C GLU A 627 -25.45 16.40 -7.56
N ALA A 628 -25.89 15.16 -7.29
CA ALA A 628 -26.77 14.41 -8.19
C ALA A 628 -28.09 15.16 -8.47
N VAL A 629 -28.76 15.68 -7.44
CA VAL A 629 -29.98 16.51 -7.61
C VAL A 629 -29.69 17.75 -8.46
N SER A 630 -28.55 18.41 -8.23
CA SER A 630 -28.15 19.59 -9.02
C SER A 630 -27.91 19.25 -10.49
N VAL A 631 -27.43 18.04 -10.81
CA VAL A 631 -27.33 17.57 -12.21
C VAL A 631 -28.72 17.34 -12.80
N MET A 632 -29.63 16.69 -12.05
CA MET A 632 -31.00 16.44 -12.52
C MET A 632 -31.77 17.73 -12.81
N LEU A 633 -31.71 18.71 -11.90
CA LEU A 633 -32.35 20.01 -12.09
C LEU A 633 -31.83 20.74 -13.33
N ARG A 634 -30.50 20.70 -13.56
CA ARG A 634 -29.90 21.28 -14.78
C ARG A 634 -30.41 20.59 -16.05
N ASN A 635 -30.54 19.27 -16.04
CA ASN A 635 -31.08 18.52 -17.17
C ASN A 635 -32.55 18.83 -17.43
N LEU A 636 -33.38 18.97 -16.39
CA LEU A 636 -34.78 19.37 -16.51
C LEU A 636 -34.94 20.78 -17.09
N VAL A 637 -34.13 21.74 -16.63
CA VAL A 637 -34.13 23.12 -17.16
C VAL A 637 -33.67 23.15 -18.63
N ALA A 638 -32.69 22.32 -19.00
CA ALA A 638 -32.25 22.20 -20.39
C ALA A 638 -33.37 21.62 -21.29
N GLN A 639 -34.05 20.57 -20.84
CA GLN A 639 -35.17 19.94 -21.59
C GLN A 639 -36.38 20.87 -21.70
N GLY A 640 -36.73 21.62 -20.65
CA GLY A 640 -37.81 22.61 -20.67
C GLY A 640 -37.52 23.86 -21.52
N ARG A 641 -36.28 24.05 -21.99
CA ARG A 641 -35.92 25.07 -22.98
C ARG A 641 -36.03 24.61 -24.43
N GLU A 642 -36.04 23.30 -24.68
CA GLU A 642 -36.15 22.70 -26.02
C GLU A 642 -37.56 22.18 -26.35
N GLY A 643 -38.37 21.84 -25.34
CA GLY A 643 -39.77 21.42 -25.50
C GLY A 643 -40.72 22.38 -24.80
N GLY A 644 -41.61 23.03 -25.56
CA GLY A 644 -42.77 23.73 -25.02
C GLY A 644 -43.58 22.78 -24.13
N VAL A 645 -43.88 23.26 -22.93
CA VAL A 645 -44.47 22.52 -21.81
C VAL A 645 -45.86 21.97 -22.15
N GLU A 646 -46.02 20.64 -22.07
CA GLU A 646 -47.28 20.02 -21.65
C GLU A 646 -47.11 19.57 -20.18
N ASP A 647 -48.04 20.02 -19.34
CA ASP A 647 -48.08 19.83 -17.89
C ASP A 647 -48.31 18.36 -17.50
N ASP A 648 -47.32 17.73 -16.85
CA ASP A 648 -47.51 16.54 -16.03
C ASP A 648 -47.14 16.87 -14.57
N PRO A 649 -48.12 16.94 -13.66
CA PRO A 649 -47.92 17.38 -12.27
C PRO A 649 -47.15 16.41 -11.39
N ASP A 650 -46.85 15.19 -11.85
CA ASP A 650 -46.06 14.20 -11.07
C ASP A 650 -44.53 14.37 -11.17
N LYS A 651 -44.04 15.40 -11.89
CA LYS A 651 -42.60 15.67 -12.08
C LYS A 651 -41.95 16.64 -11.08
N GLY A 652 -42.64 17.03 -10.00
CA GLY A 652 -42.18 17.99 -8.97
C GLY A 652 -41.13 17.49 -7.98
#